data_AF-D3FW29-F1
#
_entry.id   AF-D3FW29-F1
#
_cell.length_a   1.000
_cell.length_b   1.000
_cell.length_c   1.000
_cell.angle_alpha   90.00
_cell.angle_beta   90.00
_cell.angle_gamma   90.00
#
_symmetry.space_group_name_H-M   'P 1'
#
loop_
_entity.id
_entity.type
_entity.pdbx_description
1 polymer ?
#
loop_
_entity_poly.entity_id
_entity_poly.type
_entity_poly.pdbx_seq_one_letter_code
_entity_poly.pdbx_strand_id
1 'polypeptide(L)'
;MKEKCIYITIFLMLVVFFSSSTLAQTTGEPAADLALEMVGPNNQGFITSEFVQYIYAEARGIDLPRLAREQRQVGEEVARESLQAGDILFFQGSSLMSGIYIGDGRFVVVTSGGITEINLDASTYWSGIYVGANRYFEDAVPVEDPAASLALEMIGPNEQGFLTSEFVQHVYAQSKGIDLPRLARDQLLTGAEVEKDKLEAGDVVFFQGSSLMSGIYIQNGQFVIVTSSGITQANLYSSSYWSGIYVGANRYTEGSSIEDSSANLALEMVGENHQGFITSEFVQYIYKETKGLELPRAASDQWLLGEEVALEDLLPGDVVFFQGAFLMSGIYIENGRFVIITSEGITERNMNTSEYWSNAFVGAKHYTDENLTPPPTSNEIVEKARSLIGTPYNRRGDNPVDGFNTGSFAYYVYREVTGSWLSKLSYAQFEAGLEVERDELQEGDLVFFQNNDEWLTGIYSGDDRFIIAASEGVQERHLDFHTYYSDRYVGAVRYTDAILNKSNPNTYLNHKNPVIQEAMKYMGTPYLMTGSTLEAFDCSFLIQTSFREGKGIYLPRISYRQWEVGETILPEGTNIEEITLDDHIRPGDALYFSGTWQEGISHVAIYLGDNYMIHATGEEGMTTISYMNSYWREHFTGVKRFDDLSVQLDHPAVYEAYQVLGSPYQLGGADPEQGFDTGGLTQYIYKQAYQYDLPRYGSQQWQVGMEIHPDNAEPGDLLFFEGTTLIPAIYLGNNQMVVATQANGVMIVDLTVSSYWPPRLYGARTYEIEDVTLEAVAVLTENYVGEVFHGSSVEFVQNMYLEAANKQLSGNIHTLRSGGDSIHIEELERGDVMFFSEETESNTPSFIGIYLGDGSFATLRDQVVEKYEMNDDIYWINRLLEARRY
;
A
#
# COMPACT_ATOMS: atom_id res chain seq x y z
N MET A 1 5.92 -106.10 25.36
CA MET A 1 5.03 -107.19 24.91
C MET A 1 4.51 -106.84 23.53
N LYS A 2 4.82 -107.70 22.56
CA LYS A 2 4.18 -107.91 21.26
C LYS A 2 3.96 -106.67 20.36
N GLU A 3 4.80 -106.44 19.36
CA GLU A 3 5.18 -107.26 18.19
C GLU A 3 4.37 -106.93 16.94
N LYS A 4 5.15 -106.51 15.94
CA LYS A 4 5.25 -107.06 14.58
C LYS A 4 4.47 -106.39 13.44
N CYS A 5 5.28 -105.75 12.58
CA CYS A 5 5.80 -106.30 11.33
C CYS A 5 4.78 -106.66 10.23
N ILE A 6 5.07 -106.22 8.99
CA ILE A 6 5.09 -106.97 7.70
C ILE A 6 4.70 -106.02 6.55
N TYR A 7 5.31 -105.89 5.35
CA TYR A 7 6.43 -106.46 4.54
C TYR A 7 6.68 -105.40 3.43
N ILE A 8 7.88 -104.99 3.01
CA ILE A 8 8.95 -105.70 2.27
C ILE A 8 8.54 -106.11 0.82
N THR A 9 9.38 -105.67 -0.13
CA THR A 9 10.03 -106.40 -1.25
C THR A 9 9.59 -106.15 -2.71
N ILE A 10 10.64 -106.04 -3.56
CA ILE A 10 10.77 -106.55 -4.94
C ILE A 10 10.32 -105.60 -6.07
N PHE A 11 11.22 -104.68 -6.45
CA PHE A 11 12.19 -104.93 -7.52
C PHE A 11 11.81 -106.05 -8.51
N LEU A 12 11.35 -105.76 -9.71
CA LEU A 12 11.66 -106.62 -10.85
C LEU A 12 11.74 -105.82 -12.15
N MET A 13 12.95 -105.34 -12.43
CA MET A 13 13.71 -105.70 -13.63
C MET A 13 12.98 -106.76 -14.49
N LEU A 14 12.51 -106.39 -15.68
CA LEU A 14 12.88 -107.01 -16.96
C LEU A 14 11.89 -106.60 -18.07
N VAL A 15 12.42 -105.83 -19.02
CA VAL A 15 12.72 -106.35 -20.36
C VAL A 15 11.49 -106.70 -21.23
N VAL A 16 11.34 -105.83 -22.25
CA VAL A 16 11.37 -106.18 -23.69
C VAL A 16 9.99 -106.45 -24.34
N PHE A 17 9.62 -105.78 -25.44
CA PHE A 17 10.39 -105.52 -26.67
C PHE A 17 10.17 -104.11 -27.28
N PHE A 18 11.30 -103.53 -27.71
CA PHE A 18 11.41 -102.48 -28.73
C PHE A 18 10.73 -102.88 -30.06
N SER A 19 10.11 -101.92 -30.75
CA SER A 19 10.74 -101.25 -31.92
C SER A 19 9.70 -100.59 -32.84
N SER A 20 9.65 -99.26 -32.84
CA SER A 20 9.99 -98.47 -34.04
C SER A 20 10.32 -97.04 -33.60
N SER A 21 11.55 -96.67 -33.89
CA SER A 21 12.22 -95.41 -33.62
C SER A 21 11.60 -94.20 -34.33
N THR A 22 11.30 -93.18 -33.55
CA THR A 22 11.78 -91.81 -33.80
C THR A 22 12.60 -91.43 -32.56
N LEU A 23 13.89 -91.15 -32.73
CA LEU A 23 14.66 -90.47 -31.67
C LEU A 23 13.88 -89.20 -31.32
N ALA A 24 13.37 -89.09 -30.09
CA ALA A 24 12.95 -87.80 -29.57
C ALA A 24 14.22 -86.92 -29.52
N GLN A 25 14.24 -85.85 -30.30
CA GLN A 25 15.26 -84.82 -30.19
C GLN A 25 15.18 -84.27 -28.76
N THR A 26 16.20 -84.50 -27.95
CA THR A 26 16.33 -83.80 -26.67
C THR A 26 16.71 -82.35 -26.98
N THR A 27 15.90 -81.42 -26.54
CA THR A 27 16.12 -79.97 -26.63
C THR A 27 17.23 -79.50 -25.69
N GLY A 28 17.59 -80.33 -24.69
CA GLY A 28 18.59 -79.98 -23.68
C GLY A 28 18.01 -79.14 -22.54
N GLU A 29 16.70 -78.84 -22.58
CA GLU A 29 15.99 -78.15 -21.52
C GLU A 29 14.94 -79.10 -20.90
N PRO A 30 14.96 -79.34 -19.56
CA PRO A 30 14.14 -80.38 -18.94
C PRO A 30 12.63 -80.20 -19.11
N ALA A 31 12.11 -78.97 -19.07
CA ALA A 31 10.68 -78.70 -19.21
C ALA A 31 10.21 -78.94 -20.65
N ALA A 32 10.99 -78.51 -21.65
CA ALA A 32 10.73 -78.76 -23.06
C ALA A 32 10.81 -80.25 -23.40
N ASP A 33 11.78 -80.97 -22.85
CA ASP A 33 11.94 -82.42 -23.06
C ASP A 33 10.76 -83.19 -22.46
N LEU A 34 10.34 -82.88 -21.23
CA LEU A 34 9.17 -83.51 -20.60
C LEU A 34 7.88 -83.16 -21.35
N ALA A 35 7.72 -81.92 -21.80
CA ALA A 35 6.56 -81.51 -22.59
C ALA A 35 6.45 -82.30 -23.90
N LEU A 36 7.57 -82.55 -24.56
CA LEU A 36 7.64 -83.32 -25.80
C LEU A 36 7.29 -84.81 -25.58
N GLU A 37 7.75 -85.40 -24.47
CA GLU A 37 7.41 -86.78 -24.08
C GLU A 37 5.91 -86.98 -23.85
N MET A 38 5.20 -85.93 -23.42
CA MET A 38 3.77 -85.98 -23.13
C MET A 38 2.87 -85.73 -24.35
N VAL A 39 3.41 -85.49 -25.54
CA VAL A 39 2.63 -85.29 -26.77
C VAL A 39 1.83 -86.55 -27.11
N GLY A 40 0.51 -86.38 -27.30
CA GLY A 40 -0.38 -87.50 -27.57
C GLY A 40 -1.87 -87.13 -27.64
N PRO A 41 -2.73 -88.05 -28.10
CA PRO A 41 -4.13 -87.78 -28.42
C PRO A 41 -5.03 -87.54 -27.19
N ASN A 42 -4.49 -87.62 -25.97
CA ASN A 42 -5.20 -87.41 -24.72
C ASN A 42 -4.55 -86.26 -23.95
N ASN A 43 -5.34 -85.32 -23.45
CA ASN A 43 -4.85 -84.19 -22.65
C ASN A 43 -4.57 -84.56 -21.18
N GLN A 44 -4.82 -85.81 -20.77
CA GLN A 44 -4.68 -86.31 -19.39
C GLN A 44 -5.45 -85.49 -18.34
N GLY A 45 -6.48 -84.74 -18.76
CA GLY A 45 -7.26 -83.87 -17.89
C GLY A 45 -6.68 -82.46 -17.68
N PHE A 46 -5.54 -82.12 -18.28
CA PHE A 46 -4.96 -80.78 -18.16
C PHE A 46 -5.71 -79.73 -19.00
N ILE A 47 -5.77 -78.50 -18.49
CA ILE A 47 -5.93 -77.27 -19.29
C ILE A 47 -4.55 -76.68 -19.60
N THR A 48 -4.45 -75.73 -20.54
CA THR A 48 -3.16 -75.22 -21.04
C THR A 48 -2.22 -74.72 -19.94
N SER A 49 -2.72 -73.91 -18.99
CA SER A 49 -1.88 -73.35 -17.93
C SER A 49 -1.53 -74.35 -16.83
N GLU A 50 -2.41 -75.32 -16.56
CA GLU A 50 -2.16 -76.41 -15.61
C GLU A 50 -1.14 -77.41 -16.16
N PHE A 51 -1.14 -77.65 -17.48
CA PHE A 51 -0.09 -78.43 -18.14
C PHE A 51 1.27 -77.76 -17.97
N VAL A 52 1.37 -76.47 -18.26
CA VAL A 52 2.63 -75.71 -18.10
C VAL A 52 3.09 -75.72 -16.64
N GLN A 53 2.18 -75.51 -15.68
CA GLN A 53 2.47 -75.58 -14.25
C GLN A 53 3.00 -76.97 -13.85
N TYR A 54 2.35 -78.04 -14.30
CA TYR A 54 2.76 -79.41 -14.02
C TYR A 54 4.17 -79.71 -14.57
N ILE A 55 4.44 -79.34 -15.83
CA ILE A 55 5.74 -79.59 -16.45
C ILE A 55 6.86 -78.86 -15.69
N TYR A 56 6.65 -77.59 -15.34
CA TYR A 56 7.68 -76.82 -14.62
C TYR A 56 7.91 -77.30 -13.19
N ALA A 57 6.85 -77.73 -12.49
CA ALA A 57 6.97 -78.31 -11.17
C ALA A 57 7.73 -79.65 -11.21
N GLU A 58 7.42 -80.53 -12.17
CA GLU A 58 8.03 -81.86 -12.26
C GLU A 58 9.46 -81.81 -12.84
N ALA A 59 9.68 -81.03 -13.89
CA ALA A 59 10.96 -81.00 -14.60
C ALA A 59 11.99 -80.05 -13.97
N ARG A 60 11.54 -79.00 -13.27
CA ARG A 60 12.42 -77.93 -12.76
C ARG A 60 12.19 -77.56 -11.30
N GLY A 61 11.23 -78.17 -10.61
CA GLY A 61 10.89 -77.78 -9.23
C GLY A 61 10.35 -76.35 -9.08
N ILE A 62 9.94 -75.70 -10.18
CA ILE A 62 9.44 -74.32 -10.16
C ILE A 62 7.91 -74.35 -10.03
N ASP A 63 7.39 -73.79 -8.94
CA ASP A 63 5.94 -73.65 -8.72
C ASP A 63 5.39 -72.41 -9.42
N LEU A 64 4.84 -72.61 -10.63
CA LEU A 64 4.22 -71.54 -11.40
C LEU A 64 2.79 -71.25 -10.93
N PRO A 65 2.30 -70.00 -11.07
CA PRO A 65 0.89 -69.69 -10.86
C PRO A 65 -0.03 -70.55 -11.73
N ARG A 66 -1.23 -70.87 -11.22
CA ARG A 66 -2.18 -71.77 -11.91
C ARG A 66 -2.76 -71.19 -13.20
N LEU A 67 -2.93 -69.87 -13.28
CA LEU A 67 -3.56 -69.19 -14.41
C LEU A 67 -2.53 -68.61 -15.36
N ALA A 68 -2.72 -68.76 -16.68
CA ALA A 68 -1.82 -68.23 -17.70
C ALA A 68 -1.57 -66.71 -17.56
N ARG A 69 -2.59 -65.95 -17.10
CA ARG A 69 -2.46 -64.49 -16.88
C ARG A 69 -1.48 -64.15 -15.75
N GLU A 70 -1.43 -64.99 -14.73
CA GLU A 70 -0.53 -64.82 -13.58
C GLU A 70 0.85 -65.34 -13.95
N GLN A 71 0.94 -66.46 -14.69
CA GLN A 71 2.18 -66.94 -15.29
C GLN A 71 2.84 -65.82 -16.10
N ARG A 72 2.13 -65.12 -16.99
CA ARG A 72 2.72 -64.03 -17.77
C ARG A 72 3.28 -62.86 -16.95
N GLN A 73 2.79 -62.66 -15.73
CA GLN A 73 3.28 -61.60 -14.84
C GLN A 73 4.54 -62.00 -14.06
N VAL A 74 4.89 -63.28 -14.07
CA VAL A 74 6.09 -63.81 -13.42
C VAL A 74 7.09 -64.31 -14.49
N GLY A 75 8.38 -64.17 -14.24
CA GLY A 75 9.44 -64.48 -15.22
C GLY A 75 9.85 -63.28 -16.08
N GLU A 76 10.97 -63.42 -16.79
CA GLU A 76 11.54 -62.38 -17.64
C GLU A 76 10.92 -62.42 -19.04
N GLU A 77 10.42 -61.31 -19.57
CA GLU A 77 9.87 -61.25 -20.92
C GLU A 77 10.97 -61.51 -21.96
N VAL A 78 10.70 -62.43 -22.88
CA VAL A 78 11.64 -62.83 -23.94
C VAL A 78 11.07 -62.44 -25.30
N ALA A 79 11.85 -61.66 -26.05
CA ALA A 79 11.54 -61.34 -27.43
C ALA A 79 11.47 -62.62 -28.28
N ARG A 80 10.59 -62.65 -29.29
CA ARG A 80 10.32 -63.85 -30.10
C ARG A 80 11.57 -64.41 -30.79
N GLU A 81 12.48 -63.54 -31.23
CA GLU A 81 13.77 -63.88 -31.83
C GLU A 81 14.78 -64.50 -30.84
N SER A 82 14.53 -64.35 -29.54
CA SER A 82 15.39 -64.81 -28.45
C SER A 82 14.83 -66.05 -27.73
N LEU A 83 13.78 -66.67 -28.30
CA LEU A 83 13.14 -67.87 -27.73
C LEU A 83 14.13 -69.04 -27.64
N GLN A 84 14.21 -69.63 -26.46
CA GLN A 84 14.99 -70.81 -26.13
C GLN A 84 14.05 -71.91 -25.64
N ALA A 85 14.43 -73.17 -25.89
CA ALA A 85 13.68 -74.31 -25.37
C ALA A 85 13.47 -74.12 -23.87
N GLY A 86 12.25 -74.39 -23.40
CA GLY A 86 11.81 -74.10 -22.03
C GLY A 86 10.94 -72.86 -21.92
N ASP A 87 11.19 -71.80 -22.70
CA ASP A 87 10.45 -70.53 -22.58
C ASP A 87 8.92 -70.75 -22.71
N ILE A 88 8.13 -70.08 -21.87
CA ILE A 88 6.67 -70.21 -21.87
C ILE A 88 6.10 -69.18 -22.84
N LEU A 89 5.42 -69.64 -23.88
CA LEU A 89 4.72 -68.77 -24.83
C LEU A 89 3.30 -68.51 -24.35
N PHE A 90 2.82 -67.29 -24.59
CA PHE A 90 1.47 -66.86 -24.27
C PHE A 90 0.67 -66.56 -25.55
N PHE A 91 -0.59 -67.01 -25.55
CA PHE A 91 -1.49 -66.89 -26.69
C PHE A 91 -2.85 -66.32 -26.28
N GLN A 92 -3.33 -65.29 -26.97
CA GLN A 92 -4.58 -64.60 -26.70
C GLN A 92 -5.71 -65.10 -27.61
N GLY A 93 -6.43 -66.13 -27.15
CA GLY A 93 -7.70 -66.57 -27.75
C GLY A 93 -8.91 -65.94 -27.03
N SER A 94 -9.95 -66.74 -26.80
CA SER A 94 -11.08 -66.36 -25.90
C SER A 94 -10.64 -66.17 -24.44
N SER A 95 -9.51 -66.77 -24.06
CA SER A 95 -8.80 -66.57 -22.80
C SER A 95 -7.30 -66.66 -23.06
N LEU A 96 -6.48 -66.14 -22.16
CA LEU A 96 -5.03 -66.29 -22.26
C LEU A 96 -4.65 -67.76 -22.03
N MET A 97 -3.86 -68.32 -22.94
CA MET A 97 -3.32 -69.69 -22.91
C MET A 97 -1.80 -69.64 -22.82
N SER A 98 -1.20 -70.70 -22.28
CA SER A 98 0.25 -70.86 -22.21
C SER A 98 0.68 -72.21 -22.81
N GLY A 99 1.87 -72.24 -23.40
CA GLY A 99 2.51 -73.43 -23.94
C GLY A 99 4.03 -73.35 -23.79
N ILE A 100 4.74 -74.45 -23.95
CA ILE A 100 6.19 -74.54 -23.70
C ILE A 100 6.93 -74.59 -25.03
N TYR A 101 7.88 -73.68 -25.24
CA TYR A 101 8.72 -73.66 -26.44
C TYR A 101 9.68 -74.84 -26.40
N ILE A 102 9.81 -75.56 -27.51
CA ILE A 102 10.68 -76.74 -27.63
C ILE A 102 11.80 -76.53 -28.66
N GLY A 103 11.96 -75.31 -29.19
CA GLY A 103 12.97 -74.99 -30.20
C GLY A 103 12.47 -75.06 -31.65
N ASP A 104 13.26 -74.52 -32.58
CA ASP A 104 13.00 -74.49 -34.03
C ASP A 104 11.62 -73.93 -34.43
N GLY A 105 11.14 -72.91 -33.72
CA GLY A 105 9.81 -72.32 -33.95
C GLY A 105 8.66 -73.21 -33.49
N ARG A 106 8.92 -74.26 -32.69
CA ARG A 106 7.91 -75.22 -32.24
C ARG A 106 7.63 -75.09 -30.75
N PHE A 107 6.40 -75.37 -30.35
CA PHE A 107 5.96 -75.38 -28.96
C PHE A 107 4.93 -76.47 -28.71
N VAL A 108 4.78 -76.88 -27.45
CA VAL A 108 3.80 -77.86 -27.00
C VAL A 108 2.69 -77.15 -26.23
N VAL A 109 1.44 -77.45 -26.57
CA VAL A 109 0.26 -76.88 -25.92
C VAL A 109 -0.88 -77.90 -25.87
N VAL A 110 -1.76 -77.77 -24.89
CA VAL A 110 -2.99 -78.56 -24.82
C VAL A 110 -4.03 -78.01 -25.81
N THR A 111 -4.55 -78.87 -26.68
CA THR A 111 -5.64 -78.54 -27.61
C THR A 111 -6.80 -79.51 -27.47
N SER A 112 -7.89 -79.27 -28.22
CA SER A 112 -9.01 -80.23 -28.31
C SER A 112 -8.60 -81.62 -28.84
N GLY A 113 -7.44 -81.73 -29.51
CA GLY A 113 -6.89 -82.99 -30.01
C GLY A 113 -5.91 -83.68 -29.06
N GLY A 114 -5.69 -83.15 -27.85
CA GLY A 114 -4.71 -83.63 -26.87
C GLY A 114 -3.51 -82.69 -26.71
N ILE A 115 -2.43 -83.17 -26.08
CA ILE A 115 -1.17 -82.43 -25.96
C ILE A 115 -0.51 -82.47 -27.32
N THR A 116 -0.37 -81.29 -27.95
CA THR A 116 -0.04 -81.17 -29.37
C THR A 116 1.23 -80.35 -29.55
N GLU A 117 2.14 -80.85 -30.38
CA GLU A 117 3.27 -80.09 -30.91
C GLU A 117 2.81 -79.22 -32.09
N ILE A 118 3.13 -77.93 -32.05
CA ILE A 118 2.72 -76.95 -33.05
C ILE A 118 3.93 -76.15 -33.48
N ASN A 119 4.12 -76.02 -34.80
CA ASN A 119 5.07 -75.06 -35.34
C ASN A 119 4.40 -73.67 -35.40
N LEU A 120 4.92 -72.74 -34.60
CA LEU A 120 4.43 -71.37 -34.44
C LEU A 120 4.51 -70.59 -35.76
N ASP A 121 5.57 -70.78 -36.54
CA ASP A 121 5.81 -70.03 -37.77
C ASP A 121 4.99 -70.56 -38.96
N ALA A 122 4.71 -71.87 -38.99
CA ALA A 122 3.90 -72.49 -40.03
C ALA A 122 2.38 -72.37 -39.78
N SER A 123 1.97 -72.11 -38.53
CA SER A 123 0.57 -72.03 -38.13
C SER A 123 0.03 -70.60 -38.17
N THR A 124 -0.81 -70.30 -39.16
CA THR A 124 -1.49 -68.99 -39.28
C THR A 124 -2.36 -68.65 -38.08
N TYR A 125 -3.02 -69.65 -37.47
CA TYR A 125 -3.84 -69.43 -36.28
C TYR A 125 -2.98 -69.07 -35.06
N TRP A 126 -1.99 -69.91 -34.74
CA TRP A 126 -1.19 -69.75 -33.51
C TRP A 126 -0.23 -68.57 -33.58
N SER A 127 0.33 -68.26 -34.76
CA SER A 127 1.12 -67.04 -34.93
C SER A 127 0.28 -65.78 -34.78
N GLY A 128 -1.00 -65.80 -35.17
CA GLY A 128 -1.90 -64.65 -35.12
C GLY A 128 -2.40 -64.31 -33.72
N ILE A 129 -2.36 -65.28 -32.80
CA ILE A 129 -2.76 -65.08 -31.40
C ILE A 129 -1.57 -65.09 -30.43
N TYR A 130 -0.33 -65.23 -30.90
CA TYR A 130 0.86 -65.12 -30.05
C TYR A 130 1.00 -63.70 -29.51
N VAL A 131 1.15 -63.57 -28.20
CA VAL A 131 1.17 -62.27 -27.52
C VAL A 131 2.43 -62.01 -26.69
N GLY A 132 3.34 -62.97 -26.57
CA GLY A 132 4.61 -62.81 -25.85
C GLY A 132 5.13 -64.13 -25.30
N ALA A 133 6.31 -64.12 -24.70
CA ALA A 133 6.88 -65.27 -24.00
C ALA A 133 7.67 -64.83 -22.78
N ASN A 134 7.76 -65.69 -21.76
CA ASN A 134 8.58 -65.45 -20.57
C ASN A 134 9.55 -66.62 -20.33
N ARG A 135 10.72 -66.31 -19.78
CA ARG A 135 11.71 -67.26 -19.28
C ARG A 135 11.70 -67.30 -17.76
N TYR A 136 11.89 -68.51 -17.22
CA TYR A 136 11.89 -68.78 -15.78
C TYR A 136 13.19 -69.45 -15.38
N PHE A 137 13.76 -68.98 -14.27
CA PHE A 137 15.02 -69.45 -13.73
C PHE A 137 14.78 -70.25 -12.44
N GLU A 138 15.59 -71.27 -12.22
CA GLU A 138 15.66 -72.03 -10.96
C GLU A 138 16.53 -71.20 -9.98
N ASP A 139 16.09 -71.03 -8.73
CA ASP A 139 16.64 -70.05 -7.78
C ASP A 139 18.17 -70.15 -7.55
N ALA A 140 18.87 -69.01 -7.64
CA ALA A 140 19.81 -68.47 -6.64
C ALA A 140 20.73 -67.39 -7.26
N VAL A 141 20.25 -66.15 -7.40
CA VAL A 141 21.16 -64.99 -7.38
C VAL A 141 21.43 -64.68 -5.91
N PRO A 142 22.70 -64.49 -5.47
CA PRO A 142 22.99 -64.07 -4.10
C PRO A 142 22.29 -62.75 -3.83
N VAL A 143 21.54 -62.69 -2.74
CA VAL A 143 20.90 -61.46 -2.27
C VAL A 143 22.00 -60.57 -1.70
N GLU A 144 22.39 -59.53 -2.42
CA GLU A 144 23.54 -58.68 -2.02
C GLU A 144 23.25 -57.74 -0.84
N ASP A 145 21.98 -57.59 -0.43
CA ASP A 145 21.61 -56.72 0.67
C ASP A 145 21.81 -57.38 2.06
N PRO A 146 22.50 -56.71 3.02
CA PRO A 146 22.77 -57.25 4.35
C PRO A 146 21.51 -57.56 5.18
N ALA A 147 20.46 -56.74 5.07
CA ALA A 147 19.21 -56.93 5.82
C ALA A 147 18.42 -58.09 5.25
N ALA A 148 18.32 -58.19 3.93
CA ALA A 148 17.68 -59.33 3.28
C ALA A 148 18.44 -60.65 3.53
N SER A 149 19.77 -60.62 3.52
CA SER A 149 20.61 -61.79 3.86
C SER A 149 20.38 -62.28 5.28
N LEU A 150 20.42 -61.37 6.26
CA LEU A 150 20.18 -61.73 7.66
C LEU A 150 18.74 -62.22 7.88
N ALA A 151 17.76 -61.60 7.21
CA ALA A 151 16.37 -62.04 7.28
C ALA A 151 16.19 -63.49 6.79
N LEU A 152 16.88 -63.88 5.72
CA LEU A 152 16.88 -65.26 5.20
C LEU A 152 17.53 -66.24 6.18
N GLU A 153 18.65 -65.87 6.80
CA GLU A 153 19.31 -66.71 7.82
C GLU A 153 18.45 -66.97 9.05
N MET A 154 17.53 -66.04 9.36
CA MET A 154 16.63 -66.11 10.51
C MET A 154 15.35 -66.91 10.25
N ILE A 155 15.15 -67.48 9.05
CA ILE A 155 13.97 -68.31 8.76
C ILE A 155 13.96 -69.55 9.66
N GLY A 156 12.85 -69.76 10.38
CA GLY A 156 12.73 -70.85 11.34
C GLY A 156 11.75 -70.55 12.48
N PRO A 157 11.76 -71.37 13.54
CA PRO A 157 10.94 -71.11 14.72
C PRO A 157 11.30 -69.74 15.33
N ASN A 158 10.28 -68.95 15.66
CA ASN A 158 10.45 -67.63 16.29
C ASN A 158 10.73 -67.79 17.80
N GLU A 159 11.90 -68.34 18.15
CA GLU A 159 12.30 -68.59 19.54
C GLU A 159 12.51 -67.30 20.35
N GLN A 160 12.81 -66.20 19.66
CA GLN A 160 13.04 -64.88 20.23
C GLN A 160 11.72 -64.14 20.56
N GLY A 161 10.59 -64.61 20.04
CA GLY A 161 9.27 -64.02 20.29
C GLY A 161 9.03 -62.69 19.59
N PHE A 162 9.68 -62.42 18.45
CA PHE A 162 9.52 -61.18 17.71
C PHE A 162 8.08 -60.94 17.27
N LEU A 163 7.62 -59.69 17.36
CA LEU A 163 6.53 -59.18 16.52
C LEU A 163 7.06 -58.85 15.11
N THR A 164 6.17 -58.69 14.12
CA THR A 164 6.58 -58.40 12.73
C THR A 164 7.50 -57.18 12.62
N SER A 165 7.14 -56.07 13.27
CA SER A 165 7.94 -54.85 13.23
C SER A 165 9.21 -54.91 14.08
N GLU A 166 9.18 -55.68 15.16
CA GLU A 166 10.37 -55.90 16.00
C GLU A 166 11.40 -56.79 15.30
N PHE A 167 10.95 -57.75 14.48
CA PHE A 167 11.82 -58.52 13.59
C PHE A 167 12.51 -57.61 12.58
N VAL A 168 11.75 -56.74 11.89
CA VAL A 168 12.33 -55.79 10.92
C VAL A 168 13.32 -54.84 11.61
N GLN A 169 12.96 -54.28 12.76
CA GLN A 169 13.85 -53.43 13.56
C GLN A 169 15.14 -54.17 13.94
N HIS A 170 15.02 -55.40 14.45
CA HIS A 170 16.17 -56.20 14.84
C HIS A 170 17.11 -56.50 13.68
N VAL A 171 16.57 -56.92 12.54
CA VAL A 171 17.35 -57.22 11.35
C VAL A 171 18.07 -55.97 10.85
N TYR A 172 17.39 -54.83 10.76
CA TYR A 172 18.02 -53.57 10.34
C TYR A 172 19.11 -53.08 11.30
N ALA A 173 18.87 -53.17 12.62
CA ALA A 173 19.86 -52.78 13.62
C ALA A 173 21.12 -53.66 13.57
N GLN A 174 20.97 -54.97 13.35
CA GLN A 174 22.10 -55.92 13.31
C GLN A 174 22.85 -55.91 11.97
N SER A 175 22.14 -55.75 10.85
CA SER A 175 22.73 -55.87 9.51
C SER A 175 23.21 -54.55 8.91
N LYS A 176 22.51 -53.45 9.19
CA LYS A 176 22.75 -52.12 8.60
C LYS A 176 23.08 -51.04 9.63
N GLY A 177 23.03 -51.34 10.94
CA GLY A 177 23.27 -50.35 11.98
C GLY A 177 22.18 -49.26 12.09
N ILE A 178 21.04 -49.45 11.44
CA ILE A 178 19.91 -48.50 11.42
C ILE A 178 18.90 -48.89 12.50
N ASP A 179 18.62 -47.99 13.45
CA ASP A 179 17.57 -48.20 14.45
C ASP A 179 16.23 -47.72 13.90
N LEU A 180 15.41 -48.69 13.45
CA LEU A 180 14.07 -48.39 12.95
C LEU A 180 13.07 -48.21 14.10
N PRO A 181 12.00 -47.43 13.91
CA PRO A 181 10.92 -47.34 14.90
C PRO A 181 10.34 -48.71 15.28
N ARG A 182 9.92 -48.88 16.54
CA ARG A 182 9.42 -50.18 17.05
C ARG A 182 8.14 -50.67 16.38
N LEU A 183 7.28 -49.73 15.95
CA LEU A 183 5.95 -50.06 15.41
C LEU A 183 5.96 -49.99 13.88
N ALA A 184 5.30 -50.93 13.21
CA ALA A 184 5.20 -50.97 11.74
C ALA A 184 4.63 -49.67 11.14
N ARG A 185 3.75 -48.98 11.87
CA ARG A 185 3.17 -47.70 11.43
C ARG A 185 4.19 -46.57 11.39
N ASP A 186 5.10 -46.55 12.36
CA ASP A 186 6.11 -45.52 12.47
C ASP A 186 7.22 -45.81 11.46
N GLN A 187 7.56 -47.10 11.26
CA GLN A 187 8.41 -47.55 10.15
C GLN A 187 7.87 -47.03 8.81
N LEU A 188 6.61 -47.29 8.48
CA LEU A 188 5.99 -46.84 7.22
C LEU A 188 6.09 -45.30 6.99
N LEU A 189 6.25 -44.51 8.06
CA LEU A 189 6.30 -43.04 7.97
C LEU A 189 7.72 -42.45 7.90
N THR A 190 8.77 -43.23 8.18
CA THR A 190 10.15 -42.71 8.35
C THR A 190 11.14 -43.17 7.28
N GLY A 191 10.70 -43.90 6.25
CA GLY A 191 11.56 -44.34 5.13
C GLY A 191 11.14 -43.73 3.80
N ALA A 192 12.02 -43.79 2.81
CA ALA A 192 11.71 -43.34 1.46
C ALA A 192 10.76 -44.32 0.78
N GLU A 193 9.58 -43.87 0.34
CA GLU A 193 8.58 -44.73 -0.30
C GLU A 193 9.13 -45.35 -1.60
N VAL A 194 8.87 -46.66 -1.80
CA VAL A 194 9.27 -47.43 -2.97
C VAL A 194 8.02 -48.00 -3.64
N GLU A 195 7.86 -47.70 -4.93
CA GLU A 195 6.79 -48.29 -5.75
C GLU A 195 6.94 -49.82 -5.85
N LYS A 196 5.82 -50.54 -5.90
CA LYS A 196 5.77 -52.01 -5.83
C LYS A 196 6.60 -52.71 -6.91
N ASP A 197 6.71 -52.14 -8.10
CA ASP A 197 7.49 -52.64 -9.24
C ASP A 197 8.98 -52.27 -9.19
N LYS A 198 9.38 -51.43 -8.23
CA LYS A 198 10.76 -50.98 -7.98
C LYS A 198 11.39 -51.58 -6.72
N LEU A 199 10.75 -52.60 -6.14
CA LEU A 199 11.22 -53.27 -4.93
C LEU A 199 12.59 -53.93 -5.14
N GLU A 200 13.53 -53.59 -4.28
CA GLU A 200 14.87 -54.14 -4.21
C GLU A 200 15.09 -54.91 -2.90
N ALA A 201 16.06 -55.82 -2.92
CA ALA A 201 16.44 -56.57 -1.73
C ALA A 201 16.73 -55.62 -0.55
N GLY A 202 16.13 -55.92 0.58
CA GLY A 202 16.28 -55.12 1.81
C GLY A 202 15.12 -54.16 2.05
N ASP A 203 14.35 -53.75 1.04
CA ASP A 203 13.21 -52.85 1.21
C ASP A 203 12.21 -53.41 2.24
N VAL A 204 11.65 -52.56 3.09
CA VAL A 204 10.64 -52.95 4.07
C VAL A 204 9.28 -52.89 3.41
N VAL A 205 8.59 -54.03 3.35
CA VAL A 205 7.24 -54.15 2.78
C VAL A 205 6.19 -54.17 3.89
N PHE A 206 5.06 -53.50 3.66
CA PHE A 206 3.99 -53.31 4.65
C PHE A 206 2.69 -53.97 4.23
N PHE A 207 1.98 -54.54 5.22
CA PHE A 207 0.76 -55.30 5.00
C PHE A 207 -0.32 -54.97 6.05
N GLN A 208 -1.56 -54.74 5.61
CA GLN A 208 -2.71 -54.40 6.45
C GLN A 208 -3.58 -55.63 6.74
N GLY A 209 -3.29 -56.31 7.84
CA GLY A 209 -4.17 -57.33 8.42
C GLY A 209 -5.11 -56.75 9.48
N SER A 210 -5.31 -57.49 10.57
CA SER A 210 -5.93 -56.95 11.81
C SER A 210 -5.11 -55.83 12.47
N SER A 211 -3.82 -55.77 12.14
CA SER A 211 -2.88 -54.71 12.48
C SER A 211 -1.90 -54.53 11.32
N LEU A 212 -1.25 -53.37 11.24
CA LEU A 212 -0.20 -53.14 10.27
C LEU A 212 1.03 -54.01 10.60
N MET A 213 1.51 -54.74 9.60
CA MET A 213 2.65 -55.65 9.68
C MET A 213 3.75 -55.16 8.73
N SER A 214 5.00 -55.49 9.04
CA SER A 214 6.15 -55.21 8.19
C SER A 214 7.00 -56.47 7.99
N GLY A 215 7.63 -56.58 6.82
CA GLY A 215 8.55 -57.65 6.45
C GLY A 215 9.68 -57.11 5.58
N ILE A 216 10.68 -57.95 5.28
CA ILE A 216 11.86 -57.56 4.50
C ILE A 216 11.79 -58.22 3.12
N TYR A 217 11.78 -57.40 2.07
CA TYR A 217 11.79 -57.87 0.70
C TYR A 217 13.13 -58.50 0.34
N ILE A 218 13.07 -59.59 -0.41
CA ILE A 218 14.23 -60.35 -0.86
C ILE A 218 14.42 -60.15 -2.36
N GLN A 219 13.64 -60.83 -3.21
CA GLN A 219 13.68 -60.72 -4.67
C GLN A 219 12.47 -61.43 -5.30
N ASN A 220 12.08 -61.08 -6.52
CA ASN A 220 11.02 -61.77 -7.27
C ASN A 220 9.70 -61.97 -6.48
N GLY A 221 9.32 -60.97 -5.69
CA GLY A 221 8.14 -61.01 -4.83
C GLY A 221 8.36 -61.73 -3.50
N GLN A 222 9.48 -62.43 -3.30
CA GLN A 222 9.81 -63.08 -2.04
C GLN A 222 10.11 -62.04 -0.96
N PHE A 223 9.59 -62.25 0.24
CA PHE A 223 9.88 -61.45 1.43
C PHE A 223 9.86 -62.33 2.67
N VAL A 224 10.54 -61.91 3.73
CA VAL A 224 10.57 -62.60 5.03
C VAL A 224 9.75 -61.82 6.04
N ILE A 225 8.87 -62.52 6.76
CA ILE A 225 7.98 -61.94 7.77
C ILE A 225 7.70 -62.92 8.90
N VAL A 226 7.39 -62.40 10.09
CA VAL A 226 6.93 -63.21 11.21
C VAL A 226 5.45 -63.60 11.02
N THR A 227 5.14 -64.89 11.14
CA THR A 227 3.78 -65.43 11.12
C THR A 227 3.54 -66.35 12.31
N SER A 228 2.32 -66.91 12.44
CA SER A 228 2.00 -67.92 13.45
C SER A 228 2.86 -69.19 13.36
N SER A 229 3.53 -69.42 12.23
CA SER A 229 4.39 -70.58 11.98
C SER A 229 5.88 -70.31 12.25
N GLY A 230 6.24 -69.09 12.67
CA GLY A 230 7.62 -68.66 12.89
C GLY A 230 8.03 -67.52 11.94
N ILE A 231 9.33 -67.31 11.79
CA ILE A 231 9.88 -66.42 10.77
C ILE A 231 9.84 -67.18 9.45
N THR A 232 9.01 -66.72 8.52
CA THR A 232 8.68 -67.46 7.30
C THR A 232 8.89 -66.60 6.07
N GLN A 233 9.32 -67.25 4.99
CA GLN A 233 9.35 -66.66 3.67
C GLN A 233 7.96 -66.77 3.02
N ALA A 234 7.53 -65.68 2.38
CA ALA A 234 6.28 -65.58 1.65
C ALA A 234 6.50 -64.87 0.31
N ASN A 235 5.55 -65.00 -0.61
CA ASN A 235 5.62 -64.36 -1.92
C ASN A 235 4.46 -63.38 -2.13
N LEU A 236 4.79 -62.14 -2.45
CA LEU A 236 3.91 -61.00 -2.66
C LEU A 236 3.08 -61.13 -3.94
N TYR A 237 3.60 -61.81 -4.96
CA TYR A 237 2.98 -61.90 -6.28
C TYR A 237 2.13 -63.15 -6.45
N SER A 238 2.56 -64.29 -5.92
CA SER A 238 1.82 -65.55 -6.05
C SER A 238 0.80 -65.79 -4.92
N SER A 239 0.94 -65.15 -3.76
CA SER A 239 -0.03 -65.27 -2.67
C SER A 239 -1.16 -64.26 -2.82
N SER A 240 -2.37 -64.74 -3.11
CA SER A 240 -3.58 -63.92 -3.11
C SER A 240 -3.84 -63.23 -1.77
N TYR A 241 -3.44 -63.85 -0.65
CA TYR A 241 -3.54 -63.26 0.67
C TYR A 241 -2.61 -62.05 0.79
N TRP A 242 -1.30 -62.24 0.59
CA TRP A 242 -0.31 -61.17 0.78
C TRP A 242 -0.45 -60.04 -0.24
N SER A 243 -0.76 -60.36 -1.50
CA SER A 243 -1.05 -59.34 -2.50
C SER A 243 -2.30 -58.52 -2.14
N GLY A 244 -3.32 -59.14 -1.53
CA GLY A 244 -4.58 -58.48 -1.21
C GLY A 244 -4.50 -57.53 0.00
N ILE A 245 -3.49 -57.71 0.86
CA ILE A 245 -3.27 -56.88 2.05
C ILE A 245 -2.02 -56.00 1.96
N TYR A 246 -1.32 -55.96 0.82
CA TYR A 246 -0.15 -55.12 0.64
C TYR A 246 -0.52 -53.63 0.67
N VAL A 247 0.25 -52.83 1.42
CA VAL A 247 -0.02 -51.40 1.67
C VAL A 247 0.99 -50.51 0.96
N GLY A 248 2.26 -50.89 0.95
CA GLY A 248 3.35 -50.08 0.42
C GLY A 248 4.70 -50.64 0.84
N ALA A 249 5.78 -49.94 0.50
CA ALA A 249 7.14 -50.30 0.90
C ALA A 249 8.02 -49.07 1.07
N ASN A 250 9.01 -49.17 1.95
CA ASN A 250 10.00 -48.12 2.18
C ASN A 250 11.43 -48.65 2.10
N ARG A 251 12.34 -47.81 1.62
CA ARG A 251 13.80 -48.00 1.65
C ARG A 251 14.43 -47.15 2.73
N TYR A 252 15.36 -47.74 3.48
CA TYR A 252 16.15 -47.04 4.51
C TYR A 252 17.64 -47.22 4.21
N THR A 253 18.35 -46.10 4.11
CA THR A 253 19.79 -46.03 3.81
C THR A 253 20.56 -45.46 4.99
N GLU A 254 21.79 -45.90 5.23
CA GLU A 254 22.72 -45.25 6.16
C GLU A 254 22.95 -43.80 5.69
N GLY A 255 22.62 -42.81 6.52
CA GLY A 255 22.90 -41.40 6.22
C GLY A 255 21.70 -40.44 6.17
N SER A 256 20.55 -40.74 6.79
CA SER A 256 19.52 -39.72 7.07
C SER A 256 19.95 -38.78 8.22
N SER A 257 21.21 -38.35 8.23
CA SER A 257 21.60 -37.19 9.01
C SER A 257 21.11 -35.98 8.23
N ILE A 258 20.06 -35.34 8.72
CA ILE A 258 19.65 -34.05 8.21
C ILE A 258 20.87 -33.13 8.33
N GLU A 259 21.38 -32.57 7.24
CA GLU A 259 22.62 -31.78 7.29
C GLU A 259 22.39 -30.39 7.91
N ASP A 260 21.15 -29.86 7.86
CA ASP A 260 20.84 -28.54 8.38
C ASP A 260 20.80 -28.51 9.92
N SER A 261 21.55 -27.57 10.50
CA SER A 261 21.70 -27.40 11.94
C SER A 261 20.42 -26.97 12.63
N SER A 262 19.56 -26.17 11.97
CA SER A 262 18.27 -25.73 12.50
C SER A 262 17.30 -26.90 12.59
N ALA A 263 17.20 -27.73 11.56
CA ALA A 263 16.36 -28.93 11.58
C ALA A 263 16.83 -29.97 12.62
N ASN A 264 18.14 -30.19 12.75
CA ASN A 264 18.69 -31.07 13.78
C ASN A 264 18.36 -30.59 15.18
N LEU A 265 18.63 -29.31 15.49
CA LEU A 265 18.34 -28.77 16.81
C LEU A 265 16.83 -28.81 17.11
N ALA A 266 15.98 -28.54 16.12
CA ALA A 266 14.54 -28.64 16.30
C ALA A 266 14.10 -30.06 16.67
N LEU A 267 14.66 -31.09 16.03
CA LEU A 267 14.40 -32.49 16.37
C LEU A 267 14.92 -32.87 17.77
N GLU A 268 16.11 -32.42 18.15
CA GLU A 268 16.68 -32.65 19.49
C GLU A 268 15.81 -32.08 20.61
N MET A 269 15.06 -31.02 20.31
CA MET A 269 14.19 -30.33 21.27
C MET A 269 12.76 -30.92 21.35
N VAL A 270 12.42 -31.94 20.55
CA VAL A 270 11.11 -32.60 20.62
C VAL A 270 10.87 -33.20 22.01
N GLY A 271 9.76 -32.82 22.64
CA GLY A 271 9.44 -33.19 24.02
C GLY A 271 8.73 -32.09 24.80
N GLU A 272 8.90 -32.10 26.12
CA GLU A 272 8.28 -31.11 27.01
C GLU A 272 8.82 -29.69 26.73
N ASN A 273 7.91 -28.73 26.59
CA ASN A 273 8.25 -27.31 26.40
C ASN A 273 8.61 -26.66 27.75
N HIS A 274 9.80 -26.95 28.27
CA HIS A 274 10.26 -26.42 29.56
C HIS A 274 10.54 -24.91 29.56
N GLN A 275 10.77 -24.32 28.39
CA GLN A 275 11.09 -22.89 28.26
C GLN A 275 9.85 -22.01 28.09
N GLY A 276 8.67 -22.61 27.87
CA GLY A 276 7.42 -21.88 27.69
C GLY A 276 7.34 -21.11 26.37
N PHE A 277 8.08 -21.54 25.35
CA PHE A 277 8.07 -20.91 24.03
C PHE A 277 6.67 -20.95 23.40
N ILE A 278 6.32 -19.89 22.67
CA ILE A 278 5.29 -19.96 21.62
C ILE A 278 5.93 -20.41 20.29
N THR A 279 5.12 -20.77 19.29
CA THR A 279 5.58 -21.30 18.00
C THR A 279 6.68 -20.45 17.35
N SER A 280 6.49 -19.13 17.28
CA SER A 280 7.45 -18.22 16.64
C SER A 280 8.69 -17.94 17.48
N GLU A 281 8.58 -17.94 18.82
CA GLU A 281 9.73 -17.83 19.72
C GLU A 281 10.62 -19.08 19.65
N PHE A 282 10.04 -20.25 19.41
CA PHE A 282 10.80 -21.47 19.14
C PHE A 282 11.61 -21.35 17.86
N VAL A 283 10.98 -20.92 16.76
CA VAL A 283 11.69 -20.69 15.48
C VAL A 283 12.79 -19.65 15.65
N GLN A 284 12.52 -18.54 16.34
CA GLN A 284 13.50 -17.49 16.65
C GLN A 284 14.68 -18.06 17.45
N TYR A 285 14.42 -18.88 18.46
CA TYR A 285 15.45 -19.54 19.27
C TYR A 285 16.33 -20.46 18.41
N ILE A 286 15.72 -21.34 17.61
CA ILE A 286 16.45 -22.27 16.74
C ILE A 286 17.37 -21.50 15.79
N TYR A 287 16.86 -20.50 15.08
CA TYR A 287 17.64 -19.71 14.12
C TYR A 287 18.76 -18.90 14.80
N LYS A 288 18.51 -18.36 15.99
CA LYS A 288 19.53 -17.65 16.76
C LYS A 288 20.67 -18.56 17.18
N GLU A 289 20.36 -19.75 17.70
CA GLU A 289 21.39 -20.69 18.19
C GLU A 289 22.17 -21.36 17.04
N THR A 290 21.51 -21.62 15.91
CA THR A 290 22.10 -22.43 14.82
C THR A 290 22.70 -21.60 13.69
N LYS A 291 22.12 -20.44 13.40
CA LYS A 291 22.50 -19.56 12.28
C LYS A 291 22.93 -18.16 12.74
N GLY A 292 22.77 -17.82 14.03
CA GLY A 292 23.08 -16.48 14.54
C GLY A 292 22.08 -15.41 14.10
N LEU A 293 20.95 -15.81 13.52
CA LEU A 293 19.95 -14.91 12.95
C LEU A 293 18.89 -14.53 13.99
N GLU A 294 18.67 -13.23 14.18
CA GLU A 294 17.62 -12.72 15.07
C GLU A 294 16.33 -12.48 14.28
N LEU A 295 15.52 -13.53 14.14
CA LEU A 295 14.20 -13.43 13.50
C LEU A 295 13.23 -12.56 14.33
N PRO A 296 12.22 -11.93 13.71
CA PRO A 296 11.15 -11.25 14.44
C PRO A 296 10.43 -12.18 15.43
N ARG A 297 9.86 -11.61 16.50
CA ARG A 297 9.20 -12.39 17.55
C ARG A 297 7.87 -13.01 17.11
N ALA A 298 7.06 -12.27 16.35
CA ALA A 298 5.75 -12.72 15.90
C ALA A 298 5.87 -13.51 14.59
N ALA A 299 5.12 -14.61 14.44
CA ALA A 299 5.09 -15.37 13.19
C ALA A 299 4.65 -14.51 11.99
N SER A 300 3.72 -13.59 12.19
CA SER A 300 3.30 -12.64 11.15
C SER A 300 4.44 -11.77 10.65
N ASP A 301 5.35 -11.37 11.54
CA ASP A 301 6.49 -10.53 11.19
C ASP A 301 7.63 -11.36 10.59
N GLN A 302 7.78 -12.62 11.03
CA GLN A 302 8.67 -13.58 10.36
C GLN A 302 8.23 -13.75 8.91
N TRP A 303 6.93 -13.92 8.64
CA TRP A 303 6.39 -14.09 7.29
C TRP A 303 6.68 -12.90 6.35
N LEU A 304 6.81 -11.69 6.88
CA LEU A 304 7.15 -10.49 6.09
C LEU A 304 8.57 -10.52 5.49
N LEU A 305 9.43 -11.36 6.05
CA LEU A 305 10.85 -11.46 5.73
C LEU A 305 11.17 -12.83 5.15
N GLY A 306 12.39 -13.00 4.67
CA GLY A 306 12.83 -14.26 4.08
C GLY A 306 12.41 -14.43 2.62
N GLU A 307 13.09 -15.33 1.94
CA GLU A 307 12.79 -15.75 0.58
C GLU A 307 11.64 -16.77 0.60
N GLU A 308 10.68 -16.65 -0.30
CA GLU A 308 9.58 -17.60 -0.41
C GLU A 308 10.05 -18.92 -1.01
N VAL A 309 9.67 -20.04 -0.37
CA VAL A 309 10.05 -21.38 -0.79
C VAL A 309 8.80 -22.14 -1.23
N ALA A 310 8.79 -22.62 -2.47
CA ALA A 310 7.73 -23.47 -2.97
C ALA A 310 7.70 -24.82 -2.23
N LEU A 311 6.53 -25.42 -2.08
CA LEU A 311 6.36 -26.69 -1.35
C LEU A 311 7.28 -27.81 -1.88
N GLU A 312 7.50 -27.84 -3.20
CA GLU A 312 8.39 -28.81 -3.86
C GLU A 312 9.89 -28.55 -3.65
N ASP A 313 10.24 -27.33 -3.25
CA ASP A 313 11.62 -26.86 -3.05
C ASP A 313 12.01 -26.80 -1.56
N LEU A 314 11.14 -27.26 -0.65
CA LEU A 314 11.39 -27.24 0.78
C LEU A 314 12.65 -28.00 1.18
N LEU A 315 13.56 -27.31 1.84
CA LEU A 315 14.80 -27.86 2.37
C LEU A 315 14.75 -27.95 3.91
N PRO A 316 15.41 -28.96 4.51
CA PRO A 316 15.56 -29.02 5.96
C PRO A 316 16.05 -27.70 6.53
N GLY A 317 15.38 -27.20 7.57
CA GLY A 317 15.70 -25.94 8.23
C GLY A 317 14.85 -24.75 7.78
N ASP A 318 14.15 -24.85 6.64
CA ASP A 318 13.21 -23.82 6.21
C ASP A 318 12.09 -23.63 7.24
N VAL A 319 11.55 -22.42 7.31
CA VAL A 319 10.46 -22.12 8.23
C VAL A 319 9.14 -22.30 7.51
N VAL A 320 8.30 -23.19 8.03
CA VAL A 320 6.96 -23.47 7.51
C VAL A 320 5.91 -22.74 8.32
N PHE A 321 4.92 -22.18 7.64
CA PHE A 321 3.86 -21.38 8.24
C PHE A 321 2.51 -22.04 8.11
N PHE A 322 1.71 -21.93 9.16
CA PHE A 322 0.38 -22.53 9.25
C PHE A 322 -0.63 -21.54 9.81
N GLN A 323 -1.82 -21.49 9.20
CA GLN A 323 -2.92 -20.65 9.61
C GLN A 323 -3.80 -21.39 10.63
N GLY A 324 -3.81 -20.89 11.87
CA GLY A 324 -4.76 -21.27 12.91
C GLY A 324 -5.61 -20.08 13.35
N ALA A 325 -5.88 -19.99 14.65
CA ALA A 325 -6.43 -18.76 15.26
C ALA A 325 -5.48 -17.56 15.15
N PHE A 326 -4.20 -17.84 14.93
CA PHE A 326 -3.12 -16.90 14.61
C PHE A 326 -2.16 -17.61 13.66
N LEU A 327 -1.33 -16.85 12.94
CA LEU A 327 -0.26 -17.45 12.13
C LEU A 327 0.75 -18.14 13.06
N MET A 328 1.12 -19.36 12.72
CA MET A 328 2.08 -20.18 13.45
C MET A 328 3.25 -20.52 12.54
N SER A 329 4.44 -20.65 13.12
CA SER A 329 5.66 -21.05 12.40
C SER A 329 6.30 -22.29 13.04
N GLY A 330 6.95 -23.10 12.22
CA GLY A 330 7.70 -24.29 12.62
C GLY A 330 8.93 -24.50 11.73
N ILE A 331 9.77 -25.46 12.08
CA ILE A 331 10.99 -25.79 11.33
C ILE A 331 10.74 -27.03 10.49
N TYR A 332 10.92 -26.93 9.18
CA TYR A 332 10.84 -28.06 8.27
C TYR A 332 12.01 -29.01 8.46
N ILE A 333 11.71 -30.31 8.41
CA ILE A 333 12.66 -31.40 8.62
C ILE A 333 12.94 -32.06 7.27
N GLU A 334 12.06 -32.94 6.78
CA GLU A 334 12.14 -33.55 5.43
C GLU A 334 10.85 -34.32 5.14
N ASN A 335 10.53 -34.61 3.87
CA ASN A 335 9.39 -35.44 3.47
C ASN A 335 8.05 -35.03 4.10
N GLY A 336 7.79 -33.72 4.17
CA GLY A 336 6.59 -33.14 4.79
C GLY A 336 6.63 -33.09 6.32
N ARG A 337 7.70 -33.60 6.96
CA ARG A 337 7.88 -33.54 8.43
C ARG A 337 8.36 -32.16 8.84
N PHE A 338 7.87 -31.68 9.98
CA PHE A 338 8.26 -30.41 10.58
C PHE A 338 8.11 -30.48 12.10
N VAL A 339 8.85 -29.63 12.81
CA VAL A 339 8.74 -29.48 14.27
C VAL A 339 8.05 -28.15 14.58
N ILE A 340 7.04 -28.22 15.44
CA ILE A 340 6.25 -27.06 15.87
C ILE A 340 5.80 -27.23 17.32
N ILE A 341 5.51 -26.11 17.98
CA ILE A 341 4.89 -26.12 19.30
C ILE A 341 3.39 -26.35 19.19
N THR A 342 2.89 -27.30 19.98
CA THR A 342 1.46 -27.58 20.16
C THR A 342 1.11 -27.66 21.65
N SER A 343 -0.15 -27.96 21.97
CA SER A 343 -0.58 -28.21 23.36
C SER A 343 0.14 -29.40 24.01
N GLU A 344 0.78 -30.27 23.24
CA GLU A 344 1.54 -31.42 23.72
C GLU A 344 3.03 -31.11 23.97
N GLY A 345 3.48 -29.88 23.72
CA GLY A 345 4.88 -29.47 23.81
C GLY A 345 5.50 -29.20 22.44
N ILE A 346 6.81 -29.41 22.32
CA ILE A 346 7.53 -29.33 21.04
C ILE A 346 7.34 -30.66 20.35
N THR A 347 6.62 -30.66 19.23
CA THR A 347 6.16 -31.90 18.57
C THR A 347 6.54 -31.95 17.11
N GLU A 348 6.97 -33.12 16.68
CA GLU A 348 7.06 -33.46 15.25
C GLU A 348 5.65 -33.73 14.70
N ARG A 349 5.40 -33.19 13.50
CA ARG A 349 4.18 -33.34 12.71
C ARG A 349 4.56 -33.60 11.26
N ASN A 350 3.61 -34.08 10.47
CA ASN A 350 3.81 -34.29 9.05
C ASN A 350 2.60 -33.72 8.28
N MET A 351 2.86 -32.79 7.36
CA MET A 351 1.82 -32.11 6.57
C MET A 351 1.25 -32.99 5.47
N ASN A 352 1.98 -34.02 5.02
CA ASN A 352 1.52 -34.96 3.98
C ASN A 352 0.54 -36.00 4.53
N THR A 353 0.64 -36.32 5.82
CA THR A 353 -0.19 -37.37 6.45
C THR A 353 -1.27 -36.82 7.39
N SER A 354 -1.20 -35.54 7.74
CA SER A 354 -2.19 -34.87 8.58
C SER A 354 -3.08 -33.93 7.75
N GLU A 355 -4.36 -34.27 7.64
CA GLU A 355 -5.37 -33.43 6.98
C GLU A 355 -5.43 -32.01 7.60
N TYR A 356 -5.33 -31.90 8.93
CA TYR A 356 -5.31 -30.61 9.61
C TYR A 356 -4.14 -29.73 9.17
N TRP A 357 -2.93 -30.29 9.16
CA TRP A 357 -1.71 -29.53 8.87
C TRP A 357 -1.56 -29.25 7.37
N SER A 358 -2.04 -30.16 6.52
CA SER A 358 -2.17 -29.94 5.08
C SER A 358 -3.07 -28.74 4.78
N ASN A 359 -4.27 -28.70 5.38
CA ASN A 359 -5.22 -27.61 5.18
C ASN A 359 -4.79 -26.29 5.82
N ALA A 360 -4.02 -26.34 6.90
CA ALA A 360 -3.53 -25.16 7.59
C ALA A 360 -2.27 -24.57 6.93
N PHE A 361 -1.58 -25.29 6.06
CA PHE A 361 -0.31 -24.82 5.48
C PHE A 361 -0.51 -23.54 4.65
N VAL A 362 0.27 -22.51 4.99
CA VAL A 362 0.24 -21.20 4.32
C VAL A 362 1.35 -21.09 3.29
N GLY A 363 2.54 -21.56 3.64
CA GLY A 363 3.73 -21.45 2.80
C GLY A 363 5.00 -21.62 3.63
N ALA A 364 6.15 -21.36 3.02
CA ALA A 364 7.43 -21.47 3.68
C ALA A 364 8.40 -20.34 3.32
N LYS A 365 9.33 -20.06 4.23
CA LYS A 365 10.36 -19.04 4.06
C LYS A 365 11.75 -19.60 4.36
N HIS A 366 12.73 -19.17 3.58
CA HIS A 366 14.15 -19.38 3.83
C HIS A 366 14.78 -18.07 4.31
N TYR A 367 15.47 -18.08 5.45
CA TYR A 367 16.11 -16.89 6.01
C TYR A 367 17.63 -16.92 5.90
N THR A 368 18.19 -15.80 5.45
CA THR A 368 19.62 -15.49 5.34
C THR A 368 19.86 -14.08 5.90
N ASP A 369 21.10 -13.73 6.24
CA ASP A 369 21.44 -12.36 6.67
C ASP A 369 21.00 -11.28 5.65
N GLU A 370 20.93 -11.62 4.37
CA GLU A 370 20.57 -10.70 3.29
C GLU A 370 19.07 -10.44 3.17
N ASN A 371 18.21 -11.35 3.63
CA ASN A 371 16.75 -11.29 3.45
C ASN A 371 15.97 -11.08 4.77
N LEU A 372 16.67 -10.67 5.84
CA LEU A 372 16.07 -10.21 7.11
C LEU A 372 15.62 -8.74 7.08
N THR A 373 15.61 -8.14 5.90
CA THR A 373 15.01 -6.83 5.66
C THR A 373 14.10 -6.91 4.43
N PRO A 374 12.99 -6.17 4.40
CA PRO A 374 12.14 -6.12 3.22
C PRO A 374 12.94 -5.70 1.98
N PRO A 375 12.60 -6.21 0.79
CA PRO A 375 13.30 -5.85 -0.44
C PRO A 375 13.21 -4.33 -0.68
N PRO A 376 14.25 -3.73 -1.28
CA PRO A 376 14.22 -2.30 -1.61
C PRO A 376 13.08 -2.00 -2.58
N THR A 377 12.40 -0.89 -2.35
CA THR A 377 11.32 -0.36 -3.19
C THR A 377 11.83 0.85 -3.97
N SER A 378 11.30 1.07 -5.18
CA SER A 378 11.51 2.31 -5.93
C SER A 378 10.50 3.41 -5.58
N ASN A 379 9.51 3.11 -4.74
CA ASN A 379 8.50 4.07 -4.32
C ASN A 379 9.02 4.92 -3.16
N GLU A 380 9.26 6.21 -3.41
CA GLU A 380 9.84 7.14 -2.43
C GLU A 380 8.98 7.31 -1.16
N ILE A 381 7.65 7.17 -1.26
CA ILE A 381 6.73 7.21 -0.10
C ILE A 381 7.00 6.01 0.81
N VAL A 382 7.09 4.82 0.24
CA VAL A 382 7.37 3.59 1.00
C VAL A 382 8.80 3.58 1.53
N GLU A 383 9.78 4.04 0.76
CA GLU A 383 11.17 4.20 1.23
C GLU A 383 11.24 5.12 2.45
N LYS A 384 10.60 6.30 2.37
CA LYS A 384 10.51 7.23 3.48
C LYS A 384 9.79 6.63 4.67
N ALA A 385 8.66 5.93 4.47
CA ALA A 385 7.94 5.25 5.52
C ALA A 385 8.80 4.18 6.24
N ARG A 386 9.54 3.35 5.47
CA ARG A 386 10.45 2.34 6.03
C ARG A 386 11.61 2.96 6.81
N SER A 387 12.13 4.10 6.38
CA SER A 387 13.18 4.82 7.11
C SER A 387 12.77 5.25 8.53
N LEU A 388 11.46 5.28 8.81
CA LEU A 388 10.89 5.67 10.09
C LEU A 388 10.52 4.48 10.97
N ILE A 389 10.73 3.23 10.53
CA ILE A 389 10.48 2.04 11.35
C ILE A 389 11.26 2.13 12.67
N GLY A 390 10.58 1.81 13.77
CA GLY A 390 11.09 1.94 15.13
C GLY A 390 10.84 3.31 15.77
N THR A 391 10.36 4.32 15.02
CA THR A 391 9.93 5.59 15.61
C THR A 391 8.79 5.35 16.62
N PRO A 392 8.84 5.92 17.84
CA PRO A 392 7.82 5.66 18.85
C PRO A 392 6.42 6.13 18.45
N TYR A 393 5.41 5.46 18.98
CA TYR A 393 4.03 5.96 18.90
C TYR A 393 3.78 7.05 19.93
N ASN A 394 3.15 8.13 19.48
CA ASN A 394 2.69 9.22 20.30
C ASN A 394 1.38 9.76 19.74
N ARG A 395 0.31 9.69 20.53
CA ARG A 395 -1.04 10.16 20.15
C ARG A 395 -1.05 11.62 19.65
N ARG A 396 -0.16 12.47 20.16
CA ARG A 396 -0.05 13.90 19.81
C ARG A 396 1.19 14.22 18.98
N GLY A 397 2.02 13.23 18.69
CA GLY A 397 3.24 13.43 17.92
C GLY A 397 2.94 13.49 16.42
N ASP A 398 3.73 14.28 15.69
CA ASP A 398 3.61 14.46 14.25
C ASP A 398 4.97 14.54 13.54
N ASN A 399 6.03 14.08 14.21
CA ASN A 399 7.39 14.10 13.68
C ASN A 399 8.26 13.00 14.32
N PRO A 400 9.43 12.64 13.73
CA PRO A 400 10.24 11.52 14.21
C PRO A 400 10.80 11.68 15.63
N VAL A 401 10.92 12.92 16.13
CA VAL A 401 11.45 13.19 17.47
C VAL A 401 10.37 12.96 18.53
N ASP A 402 9.17 13.50 18.30
CA ASP A 402 8.05 13.36 19.22
C ASP A 402 7.32 12.01 19.08
N GLY A 403 7.52 11.32 17.98
CA GLY A 403 6.78 10.13 17.59
C GLY A 403 5.54 10.45 16.74
N PHE A 404 4.77 9.43 16.40
CA PHE A 404 3.61 9.56 15.52
C PHE A 404 2.37 8.87 16.06
N ASN A 405 1.19 9.35 15.66
CA ASN A 405 0.00 8.51 15.59
C ASN A 405 -0.18 8.03 14.13
N THR A 406 -1.19 7.20 13.87
CA THR A 406 -1.38 6.57 12.54
C THR A 406 -1.58 7.60 11.42
N GLY A 407 -2.48 8.57 11.62
CA GLY A 407 -2.75 9.62 10.64
C GLY A 407 -1.60 10.62 10.48
N SER A 408 -0.97 11.06 11.58
CA SER A 408 0.15 12.00 11.54
C SER A 408 1.42 11.39 10.93
N PHE A 409 1.60 10.07 11.04
CA PHE A 409 2.63 9.33 10.32
C PHE A 409 2.45 9.43 8.80
N ALA A 410 1.26 9.10 8.29
CA ALA A 410 0.95 9.20 6.87
C ALA A 410 1.10 10.65 6.36
N TYR A 411 0.56 11.62 7.12
CA TYR A 411 0.74 13.04 6.85
C TYR A 411 2.22 13.43 6.72
N TYR A 412 3.06 13.04 7.69
CA TYR A 412 4.49 13.37 7.68
C TYR A 412 5.19 12.79 6.46
N VAL A 413 5.00 11.49 6.18
CA VAL A 413 5.63 10.83 5.03
C VAL A 413 5.25 11.51 3.72
N TYR A 414 3.95 11.71 3.49
CA TYR A 414 3.47 12.34 2.27
C TYR A 414 3.93 13.79 2.13
N ARG A 415 3.97 14.56 3.21
CA ARG A 415 4.47 15.93 3.19
C ARG A 415 5.94 16.00 2.84
N GLU A 416 6.78 15.15 3.44
CA GLU A 416 8.22 15.16 3.19
C GLU A 416 8.58 14.73 1.77
N VAL A 417 7.82 13.79 1.20
CA VAL A 417 8.11 13.26 -0.16
C VAL A 417 7.46 14.11 -1.25
N THR A 418 6.19 14.48 -1.08
CA THR A 418 5.39 15.11 -2.15
C THR A 418 5.19 16.62 -1.96
N GLY A 419 5.48 17.15 -0.76
CA GLY A 419 5.13 18.52 -0.37
C GLY A 419 3.64 18.72 -0.05
N SER A 420 2.82 17.67 -0.16
CA SER A 420 1.37 17.73 0.03
C SER A 420 0.99 17.61 1.51
N TRP A 421 0.12 18.49 1.99
CA TRP A 421 -0.34 18.53 3.37
C TRP A 421 -1.69 17.83 3.48
N LEU A 422 -1.64 16.50 3.63
CA LEU A 422 -2.85 15.72 3.90
C LEU A 422 -3.42 16.09 5.30
N SER A 423 -4.64 15.68 5.60
CA SER A 423 -5.15 15.76 6.98
C SER A 423 -4.30 14.90 7.92
N LYS A 424 -4.13 15.29 9.18
CA LYS A 424 -3.55 14.41 10.22
C LYS A 424 -4.58 13.39 10.74
N LEU A 425 -5.85 13.51 10.36
CA LEU A 425 -6.95 12.65 10.79
C LEU A 425 -7.18 11.53 9.77
N SER A 426 -7.15 10.29 10.23
CA SER A 426 -7.28 9.11 9.36
C SER A 426 -8.59 9.07 8.55
N TYR A 427 -9.73 9.42 9.16
CA TYR A 427 -11.02 9.41 8.45
C TYR A 427 -11.06 10.45 7.31
N ALA A 428 -10.45 11.62 7.53
CA ALA A 428 -10.39 12.68 6.52
C ALA A 428 -9.41 12.33 5.38
N GLN A 429 -8.35 11.58 5.69
CA GLN A 429 -7.47 11.01 4.67
C GLN A 429 -8.19 9.99 3.78
N PHE A 430 -9.10 9.19 4.36
CA PHE A 430 -9.91 8.24 3.59
C PHE A 430 -10.85 8.98 2.63
N GLU A 431 -11.65 9.93 3.11
CA GLU A 431 -12.65 10.61 2.28
C GLU A 431 -12.08 11.52 1.19
N ALA A 432 -10.84 11.97 1.33
CA ALA A 432 -10.18 12.84 0.35
C ALA A 432 -9.46 12.08 -0.77
N GLY A 433 -9.18 10.79 -0.59
CA GLY A 433 -8.49 9.97 -1.58
C GLY A 433 -9.42 9.35 -2.62
N LEU A 434 -8.85 8.85 -3.72
CA LEU A 434 -9.59 8.02 -4.67
C LEU A 434 -9.67 6.60 -4.12
N GLU A 435 -10.87 6.07 -3.88
CA GLU A 435 -11.06 4.69 -3.43
C GLU A 435 -10.42 3.68 -4.39
N VAL A 436 -9.75 2.67 -3.84
CA VAL A 436 -9.06 1.62 -4.59
C VAL A 436 -9.45 0.25 -4.03
N GLU A 437 -9.81 -0.65 -4.92
CA GLU A 437 -10.10 -2.05 -4.59
C GLU A 437 -8.84 -2.78 -4.13
N ARG A 438 -9.00 -3.77 -3.25
CA ARG A 438 -7.86 -4.42 -2.60
C ARG A 438 -6.89 -5.09 -3.58
N ASP A 439 -7.40 -5.68 -4.66
CA ASP A 439 -6.59 -6.33 -5.71
C ASP A 439 -5.92 -5.33 -6.68
N GLU A 440 -6.26 -4.04 -6.58
CA GLU A 440 -5.67 -2.95 -7.34
C GLU A 440 -4.67 -2.10 -6.54
N LEU A 441 -4.39 -2.51 -5.29
CA LEU A 441 -3.45 -1.84 -4.40
C LEU A 441 -2.05 -1.70 -5.02
N GLN A 442 -1.47 -0.52 -4.86
CA GLN A 442 -0.13 -0.18 -5.30
C GLN A 442 0.66 0.42 -4.14
N GLU A 443 1.98 0.24 -4.17
CA GLU A 443 2.88 0.88 -3.22
C GLU A 443 2.58 2.38 -3.11
N GLY A 444 2.51 2.87 -1.87
CA GLY A 444 2.17 4.25 -1.54
C GLY A 444 0.70 4.46 -1.23
N ASP A 445 -0.23 3.63 -1.72
CA ASP A 445 -1.66 3.74 -1.38
C ASP A 445 -1.86 3.74 0.15
N LEU A 446 -2.87 4.47 0.63
CA LEU A 446 -3.21 4.45 2.06
C LEU A 446 -4.25 3.35 2.31
N VAL A 447 -3.98 2.49 3.29
CA VAL A 447 -4.91 1.46 3.77
C VAL A 447 -5.52 1.89 5.10
N PHE A 448 -6.80 1.58 5.29
CA PHE A 448 -7.56 2.04 6.44
C PHE A 448 -8.18 0.91 7.23
N PHE A 449 -8.16 1.09 8.54
CA PHE A 449 -8.73 0.16 9.49
C PHE A 449 -9.64 0.89 10.48
N GLN A 450 -10.66 0.20 10.97
CA GLN A 450 -11.58 0.77 11.94
C GLN A 450 -11.64 -0.09 13.20
N ASN A 451 -11.36 0.53 14.35
CA ASN A 451 -11.46 -0.08 15.66
C ASN A 451 -12.50 0.66 16.50
N ASN A 452 -13.72 0.13 16.56
CA ASN A 452 -14.89 0.87 17.05
C ASN A 452 -15.07 2.16 16.22
N ASP A 453 -15.06 3.33 16.85
CA ASP A 453 -15.20 4.63 16.17
C ASP A 453 -13.85 5.24 15.73
N GLU A 454 -12.71 4.59 16.02
CA GLU A 454 -11.38 5.11 15.70
C GLU A 454 -10.88 4.58 14.35
N TRP A 455 -10.50 5.52 13.47
CA TRP A 455 -9.90 5.22 12.16
C TRP A 455 -8.38 5.20 12.25
N LEU A 456 -7.77 4.20 11.63
CA LEU A 456 -6.31 4.02 11.56
C LEU A 456 -5.86 4.03 10.11
N THR A 457 -4.77 4.74 9.83
CA THR A 457 -4.15 4.78 8.50
C THR A 457 -2.82 4.02 8.51
N GLY A 458 -2.58 3.20 7.49
CA GLY A 458 -1.27 2.66 7.12
C GLY A 458 -0.91 3.03 5.67
N ILE A 459 0.38 2.93 5.33
CA ILE A 459 0.90 3.13 3.97
C ILE A 459 1.20 1.75 3.37
N TYR A 460 0.54 1.39 2.28
CA TYR A 460 0.76 0.13 1.59
C TYR A 460 2.16 0.05 0.99
N SER A 461 2.86 -1.05 1.27
CA SER A 461 4.27 -1.28 0.90
C SER A 461 4.46 -2.46 -0.06
N GLY A 462 3.38 -2.91 -0.70
CA GLY A 462 3.39 -4.02 -1.67
C GLY A 462 3.24 -5.39 -1.01
N ASP A 463 2.78 -6.37 -1.79
CA ASP A 463 2.63 -7.78 -1.37
C ASP A 463 1.76 -7.97 -0.12
N ASP A 464 0.61 -7.29 -0.07
CA ASP A 464 -0.30 -7.28 1.08
C ASP A 464 0.35 -6.76 2.38
N ARG A 465 1.42 -5.96 2.28
CA ARG A 465 2.08 -5.32 3.42
C ARG A 465 1.75 -3.85 3.52
N PHE A 466 1.83 -3.33 4.74
CA PHE A 466 1.66 -1.91 5.01
C PHE A 466 2.46 -1.47 6.24
N ILE A 467 2.81 -0.18 6.30
CA ILE A 467 3.58 0.43 7.37
C ILE A 467 2.66 1.35 8.17
N ILE A 468 2.69 1.21 9.49
CA ILE A 468 1.78 1.92 10.40
C ILE A 468 2.46 2.30 11.71
N ALA A 469 2.12 3.46 12.26
CA ALA A 469 2.49 3.86 13.62
C ALA A 469 1.51 3.27 14.65
N ALA A 470 1.82 2.09 15.17
CA ALA A 470 1.01 1.38 16.18
C ALA A 470 1.61 1.54 17.59
N SER A 471 0.96 1.04 18.64
CA SER A 471 1.42 1.21 20.04
C SER A 471 2.88 0.81 20.31
N GLU A 472 3.45 -0.05 19.47
CA GLU A 472 4.83 -0.52 19.54
C GLU A 472 5.80 0.31 18.67
N GLY A 473 5.36 1.45 18.15
CA GLY A 473 6.07 2.30 17.19
C GLY A 473 5.66 2.06 15.73
N VAL A 474 6.36 2.74 14.82
CA VAL A 474 6.23 2.55 13.38
C VAL A 474 6.76 1.18 13.00
N GLN A 475 5.92 0.35 12.39
CA GLN A 475 6.30 -1.00 11.96
C GLN A 475 5.59 -1.40 10.67
N GLU A 476 6.17 -2.36 9.96
CA GLU A 476 5.55 -3.00 8.79
C GLU A 476 4.74 -4.22 9.24
N ARG A 477 3.61 -4.46 8.59
CA ARG A 477 2.60 -5.47 8.93
C ARG A 477 2.05 -6.11 7.68
N HIS A 478 1.58 -7.36 7.81
CA HIS A 478 0.85 -8.04 6.75
C HIS A 478 -0.64 -7.88 6.95
N LEU A 479 -1.38 -7.65 5.87
CA LEU A 479 -2.80 -7.37 5.88
C LEU A 479 -3.61 -8.61 6.31
N ASP A 480 -3.35 -9.77 5.71
CA ASP A 480 -4.07 -11.01 6.06
C ASP A 480 -3.62 -11.67 7.37
N PHE A 481 -2.30 -11.79 7.57
CA PHE A 481 -1.77 -12.64 8.63
C PHE A 481 -1.68 -11.97 10.01
N HIS A 482 -2.03 -10.68 10.10
CA HIS A 482 -2.13 -9.99 11.37
C HIS A 482 -3.59 -9.87 11.81
N THR A 483 -4.01 -10.75 12.72
CA THR A 483 -5.42 -10.92 13.16
C THR A 483 -6.13 -9.62 13.54
N TYR A 484 -5.43 -8.68 14.19
CA TYR A 484 -6.04 -7.41 14.56
C TYR A 484 -6.45 -6.56 13.35
N TYR A 485 -5.63 -6.55 12.29
CA TYR A 485 -5.80 -5.65 11.14
C TYR A 485 -6.68 -6.27 10.06
N SER A 486 -6.53 -7.58 9.80
CA SER A 486 -7.39 -8.28 8.83
C SER A 486 -8.87 -8.15 9.17
N ASP A 487 -9.24 -8.31 10.45
CA ASP A 487 -10.63 -8.17 10.91
C ASP A 487 -11.17 -6.72 10.85
N ARG A 488 -10.28 -5.73 10.72
CA ARG A 488 -10.60 -4.30 10.83
C ARG A 488 -10.40 -3.53 9.55
N TYR A 489 -9.92 -4.18 8.49
CA TYR A 489 -9.68 -3.54 7.21
C TYR A 489 -11.00 -3.01 6.64
N VAL A 490 -11.03 -1.71 6.32
CA VAL A 490 -12.22 -1.03 5.78
C VAL A 490 -12.08 -0.80 4.28
N GLY A 491 -10.88 -0.48 3.81
CA GLY A 491 -10.62 -0.17 2.42
C GLY A 491 -9.29 0.56 2.24
N ALA A 492 -9.07 1.06 1.03
CA ALA A 492 -7.87 1.79 0.68
C ALA A 492 -8.17 2.95 -0.27
N VAL A 493 -7.27 3.93 -0.29
CA VAL A 493 -7.36 5.06 -1.22
C VAL A 493 -5.99 5.40 -1.81
N ARG A 494 -6.03 5.92 -3.04
CA ARG A 494 -4.88 6.41 -3.79
C ARG A 494 -4.91 7.93 -3.88
N TYR A 495 -3.77 8.53 -3.57
CA TYR A 495 -3.53 9.95 -3.77
C TYR A 495 -2.79 10.15 -5.10
N THR A 496 -3.54 10.37 -6.17
CA THR A 496 -2.96 10.72 -7.48
C THR A 496 -2.28 12.09 -7.44
N ASP A 497 -1.38 12.37 -8.38
CA ASP A 497 -0.75 13.70 -8.50
C ASP A 497 -1.77 14.84 -8.55
N ALA A 498 -2.92 14.62 -9.18
CA ALA A 498 -4.00 15.60 -9.25
C ALA A 498 -4.61 15.89 -7.87
N ILE A 499 -4.78 14.87 -7.02
CA ILE A 499 -5.30 15.03 -5.64
C ILE A 499 -4.22 15.63 -4.74
N LEU A 500 -2.98 15.15 -4.85
CA LEU A 500 -1.83 15.66 -4.08
C LEU A 500 -1.64 17.16 -4.29
N ASN A 501 -1.67 17.61 -5.55
CA ASN A 501 -1.56 19.02 -5.89
C ASN A 501 -2.59 19.91 -5.17
N LYS A 502 -3.84 19.44 -4.99
CA LYS A 502 -4.89 20.21 -4.31
C LYS A 502 -4.59 20.47 -2.83
N SER A 503 -3.79 19.60 -2.19
CA SER A 503 -3.35 19.74 -0.80
C SER A 503 -1.91 20.26 -0.65
N ASN A 504 -1.22 20.56 -1.76
CA ASN A 504 0.13 21.07 -1.74
C ASN A 504 0.14 22.61 -1.73
N PRO A 505 0.62 23.27 -0.65
CA PRO A 505 0.62 24.74 -0.54
C PRO A 505 1.33 25.45 -1.70
N ASN A 506 2.36 24.83 -2.28
CA ASN A 506 3.16 25.44 -3.35
C ASN A 506 2.34 25.67 -4.63
N THR A 507 1.26 24.92 -4.83
CA THR A 507 0.38 25.09 -5.99
C THR A 507 -0.41 26.39 -5.94
N TYR A 508 -0.54 26.99 -4.76
CA TYR A 508 -1.34 28.20 -4.52
C TYR A 508 -0.49 29.48 -4.36
N LEU A 509 0.84 29.39 -4.31
CA LEU A 509 1.71 30.56 -4.09
C LEU A 509 1.54 31.66 -5.14
N ASN A 510 1.23 31.28 -6.39
CA ASN A 510 0.98 32.21 -7.50
C ASN A 510 -0.50 32.24 -7.92
N HIS A 511 -1.41 31.86 -7.03
CA HIS A 511 -2.84 31.80 -7.33
C HIS A 511 -3.39 33.18 -7.72
N LYS A 512 -4.33 33.28 -8.68
CA LYS A 512 -4.82 34.58 -9.18
C LYS A 512 -5.53 35.44 -8.12
N ASN A 513 -6.11 34.80 -7.10
CA ASN A 513 -6.77 35.49 -6.00
C ASN A 513 -5.76 35.86 -4.89
N PRO A 514 -5.53 37.15 -4.60
CA PRO A 514 -4.52 37.58 -3.63
C PRO A 514 -4.85 37.19 -2.18
N VAL A 515 -6.12 36.97 -1.85
CA VAL A 515 -6.53 36.46 -0.52
C VAL A 515 -5.99 35.05 -0.29
N ILE A 516 -6.03 34.21 -1.32
CA ILE A 516 -5.48 32.84 -1.25
C ILE A 516 -3.95 32.90 -1.13
N GLN A 517 -3.28 33.73 -1.94
CA GLN A 517 -1.83 33.90 -1.84
C GLN A 517 -1.41 34.33 -0.42
N GLU A 518 -2.17 35.26 0.17
CA GLU A 518 -1.91 35.73 1.53
C GLU A 518 -2.15 34.63 2.56
N ALA A 519 -3.28 33.92 2.49
CA ALA A 519 -3.59 32.83 3.42
C ALA A 519 -2.51 31.74 3.43
N MET A 520 -1.91 31.43 2.27
CA MET A 520 -0.87 30.42 2.14
C MET A 520 0.42 30.77 2.89
N LYS A 521 0.71 32.05 3.14
CA LYS A 521 1.86 32.48 3.94
C LYS A 521 1.78 32.01 5.39
N TYR A 522 0.58 31.66 5.86
CA TYR A 522 0.34 31.25 7.23
C TYR A 522 0.15 29.73 7.40
N MET A 523 0.43 28.93 6.36
CA MET A 523 0.40 27.47 6.47
C MET A 523 1.29 26.98 7.61
N GLY A 524 0.74 26.10 8.45
CA GLY A 524 1.42 25.56 9.64
C GLY A 524 1.39 26.46 10.88
N THR A 525 0.86 27.69 10.82
CA THR A 525 0.74 28.53 12.02
C THR A 525 -0.15 27.84 13.05
N PRO A 526 0.30 27.68 14.32
CA PRO A 526 -0.47 27.00 15.37
C PRO A 526 -1.86 27.59 15.58
N TYR A 527 -2.85 26.73 15.77
CA TYR A 527 -4.19 27.14 16.13
C TYR A 527 -4.25 27.54 17.61
N LEU A 528 -4.81 28.71 17.88
CA LEU A 528 -5.16 29.14 19.23
C LEU A 528 -6.57 29.75 19.21
N MET A 529 -7.49 29.14 19.95
CA MET A 529 -8.85 29.66 20.11
C MET A 529 -8.79 31.11 20.63
N THR A 530 -9.46 32.05 19.95
CA THR A 530 -9.38 33.51 20.20
C THR A 530 -8.01 34.16 19.99
N GLY A 531 -7.02 33.41 19.50
CA GLY A 531 -5.66 33.91 19.23
C GLY A 531 -5.67 34.97 18.12
N SER A 532 -4.86 36.01 18.27
CA SER A 532 -4.87 37.20 17.40
C SER A 532 -3.47 37.71 17.06
N THR A 533 -2.48 36.82 17.07
CA THR A 533 -1.10 37.13 16.71
C THR A 533 -0.63 36.17 15.61
N LEU A 534 0.37 36.57 14.83
CA LEU A 534 0.93 35.73 13.76
C LEU A 534 1.68 34.49 14.30
N GLU A 535 1.93 34.41 15.60
CA GLU A 535 2.52 33.24 16.26
C GLU A 535 1.48 32.13 16.51
N ALA A 536 0.22 32.51 16.79
CA ALA A 536 -0.89 31.58 16.93
C ALA A 536 -2.25 32.31 16.87
N PHE A 537 -3.18 31.78 16.08
CA PHE A 537 -4.46 32.45 15.86
C PHE A 537 -5.63 31.49 15.58
N ASP A 538 -6.85 32.03 15.56
CA ASP A 538 -8.07 31.30 15.19
C ASP A 538 -8.48 31.49 13.72
N CYS A 539 -9.51 30.75 13.29
CA CYS A 539 -10.03 30.78 11.93
C CYS A 539 -10.41 32.19 11.47
N SER A 540 -11.10 32.97 12.30
CA SER A 540 -11.58 34.30 11.93
C SER A 540 -10.47 35.33 11.82
N PHE A 541 -9.39 35.18 12.58
CA PHE A 541 -8.19 36.01 12.43
C PHE A 541 -7.46 35.72 11.11
N LEU A 542 -7.37 34.45 10.69
CA LEU A 542 -6.85 34.09 9.38
C LEU A 542 -7.64 34.80 8.28
N ILE A 543 -8.97 34.70 8.29
CA ILE A 543 -9.82 35.36 7.29
C ILE A 543 -9.60 36.87 7.31
N GLN A 544 -9.67 37.50 8.48
CA GLN A 544 -9.49 38.94 8.61
C GLN A 544 -8.14 39.39 8.03
N THR A 545 -7.07 38.67 8.37
CA THR A 545 -5.71 39.02 7.94
C THR A 545 -5.54 38.79 6.43
N SER A 546 -5.98 37.64 5.91
CA SER A 546 -5.87 37.33 4.47
C SER A 546 -6.63 38.32 3.59
N PHE A 547 -7.81 38.77 4.02
CA PHE A 547 -8.59 39.77 3.29
C PHE A 547 -8.00 41.19 3.44
N ARG A 548 -7.46 41.53 4.61
CA ARG A 548 -6.82 42.82 4.86
C ARG A 548 -5.56 42.99 4.02
N GLU A 549 -4.61 42.06 4.11
CA GLU A 549 -3.33 42.20 3.39
C GLU A 549 -3.48 41.85 1.89
N GLY A 550 -4.40 40.95 1.54
CA GLY A 550 -4.61 40.53 0.15
C GLY A 550 -5.46 41.49 -0.69
N LYS A 551 -6.43 42.19 -0.08
CA LYS A 551 -7.40 43.05 -0.81
C LYS A 551 -7.71 44.39 -0.14
N GLY A 552 -7.10 44.72 1.00
CA GLY A 552 -7.44 45.93 1.75
C GLY A 552 -8.86 45.90 2.34
N ILE A 553 -9.41 44.70 2.56
CA ILE A 553 -10.77 44.51 3.11
C ILE A 553 -10.70 44.31 4.62
N TYR A 554 -11.47 45.09 5.37
CA TYR A 554 -11.53 44.99 6.83
C TYR A 554 -12.76 44.24 7.28
N LEU A 555 -12.54 43.02 7.75
CA LEU A 555 -13.60 42.19 8.30
C LEU A 555 -13.67 42.29 9.83
N PRO A 556 -14.86 42.13 10.44
CA PRO A 556 -14.98 41.97 11.88
C PRO A 556 -14.07 40.86 12.43
N ARG A 557 -13.62 40.98 13.68
CA ARG A 557 -12.64 40.02 14.25
C ARG A 557 -13.19 38.60 14.41
N ILE A 558 -14.48 38.42 14.68
CA ILE A 558 -15.07 37.12 15.05
C ILE A 558 -15.96 36.60 13.91
N SER A 559 -15.91 35.29 13.63
CA SER A 559 -16.59 34.63 12.50
C SER A 559 -18.08 34.96 12.39
N TYR A 560 -18.86 34.88 13.48
CA TYR A 560 -20.29 35.19 13.42
C TYR A 560 -20.60 36.66 13.09
N ARG A 561 -19.66 37.60 13.36
CA ARG A 561 -19.78 38.99 12.92
C ARG A 561 -19.36 39.16 11.46
N GLN A 562 -18.36 38.40 11.01
CA GLN A 562 -17.99 38.39 9.59
C GLN A 562 -19.14 37.87 8.71
N TRP A 563 -19.96 36.93 9.23
CA TRP A 563 -21.17 36.45 8.57
C TRP A 563 -22.25 37.54 8.37
N GLU A 564 -22.26 38.58 9.21
CA GLU A 564 -23.26 39.66 9.13
C GLU A 564 -22.96 40.67 8.00
N VAL A 565 -21.78 40.61 7.39
CA VAL A 565 -21.34 41.54 6.33
C VAL A 565 -21.11 40.82 5.00
N GLY A 566 -20.87 41.58 3.94
CA GLY A 566 -20.61 41.07 2.59
C GLY A 566 -21.83 40.51 1.86
N GLU A 567 -21.61 40.17 0.59
CA GLU A 567 -22.60 39.55 -0.28
C GLU A 567 -22.81 38.08 0.13
N THR A 568 -24.07 37.66 0.29
CA THR A 568 -24.43 36.25 0.49
C THR A 568 -24.51 35.54 -0.85
N ILE A 569 -23.60 34.60 -1.09
CA ILE A 569 -23.59 33.78 -2.32
C ILE A 569 -24.44 32.53 -2.15
N LEU A 570 -24.22 31.81 -1.04
CA LEU A 570 -25.04 30.68 -0.64
C LEU A 570 -25.64 30.99 0.74
N PRO A 571 -26.98 31.06 0.86
CA PRO A 571 -27.64 31.38 2.11
C PRO A 571 -27.62 30.18 3.08
N GLU A 572 -27.91 30.48 4.35
CA GLU A 572 -28.17 29.47 5.37
C GLU A 572 -29.27 28.50 4.93
N GLY A 573 -29.07 27.19 5.18
CA GLY A 573 -29.98 26.13 4.78
C GLY A 573 -29.77 25.58 3.36
N THR A 574 -28.71 26.00 2.67
CA THR A 574 -28.32 25.41 1.38
C THR A 574 -27.92 23.94 1.57
N ASN A 575 -28.60 23.02 0.86
CA ASN A 575 -28.22 21.61 0.83
C ASN A 575 -27.06 21.41 -0.15
N ILE A 576 -25.83 21.36 0.36
CA ILE A 576 -24.63 21.21 -0.47
C ILE A 576 -24.43 19.82 -1.07
N GLU A 577 -25.19 18.82 -0.61
CA GLU A 577 -25.15 17.47 -1.19
C GLU A 577 -25.87 17.39 -2.54
N GLU A 578 -26.71 18.38 -2.86
CA GLU A 578 -27.47 18.44 -4.11
C GLU A 578 -26.83 19.35 -5.17
N ILE A 579 -25.71 19.99 -4.86
CA ILE A 579 -25.03 20.94 -5.76
C ILE A 579 -23.53 20.66 -5.89
N THR A 580 -22.97 21.05 -7.04
CA THR A 580 -21.52 21.18 -7.19
C THR A 580 -21.11 22.59 -6.78
N LEU A 581 -20.22 22.70 -5.78
CA LEU A 581 -19.81 24.00 -5.23
C LEU A 581 -19.15 24.89 -6.28
N ASP A 582 -18.27 24.34 -7.12
CA ASP A 582 -17.54 25.10 -8.15
C ASP A 582 -18.45 25.77 -9.20
N ASP A 583 -19.71 25.34 -9.33
CA ASP A 583 -20.68 25.98 -10.23
C ASP A 583 -21.32 27.25 -9.63
N HIS A 584 -21.21 27.43 -8.31
CA HIS A 584 -21.91 28.48 -7.55
C HIS A 584 -20.97 29.46 -6.85
N ILE A 585 -19.80 28.98 -6.43
CA ILE A 585 -18.81 29.76 -5.68
C ILE A 585 -17.46 29.70 -6.40
N ARG A 586 -16.55 30.59 -6.04
CA ARG A 586 -15.23 30.66 -6.67
C ARG A 586 -14.10 30.68 -5.64
N PRO A 587 -12.87 30.28 -6.01
CA PRO A 587 -11.72 30.37 -5.13
C PRO A 587 -11.54 31.77 -4.53
N GLY A 588 -11.44 31.82 -3.20
CA GLY A 588 -11.34 33.03 -2.39
C GLY A 588 -12.64 33.49 -1.74
N ASP A 589 -13.79 32.86 -2.05
CA ASP A 589 -15.01 33.07 -1.27
C ASP A 589 -14.85 32.43 0.13
N ALA A 590 -15.55 32.99 1.13
CA ALA A 590 -15.46 32.53 2.52
C ALA A 590 -16.60 31.55 2.85
N LEU A 591 -16.22 30.33 3.25
CA LEU A 591 -17.15 29.29 3.69
C LEU A 591 -17.39 29.41 5.19
N TYR A 592 -18.65 29.36 5.61
CA TYR A 592 -19.05 29.45 7.01
C TYR A 592 -19.68 28.16 7.50
N PHE A 593 -19.39 27.82 8.76
CA PHE A 593 -19.83 26.59 9.40
C PHE A 593 -20.39 26.87 10.80
N SER A 594 -21.37 26.06 11.20
CA SER A 594 -22.08 26.19 12.47
C SER A 594 -22.01 24.91 13.29
N GLY A 595 -22.06 25.02 14.62
CA GLY A 595 -22.15 23.85 15.50
C GLY A 595 -20.82 23.08 15.68
N THR A 596 -19.69 23.61 15.22
CA THR A 596 -18.38 22.94 15.38
C THR A 596 -17.87 22.99 16.82
N TRP A 597 -18.12 24.10 17.53
CA TRP A 597 -17.78 24.22 18.97
C TRP A 597 -18.75 25.12 19.77
N GLN A 598 -19.58 25.92 19.10
CA GLN A 598 -20.68 26.69 19.69
C GLN A 598 -21.91 26.62 18.79
N GLU A 599 -23.08 26.98 19.35
CA GLU A 599 -24.31 27.15 18.59
C GLU A 599 -24.20 28.30 17.58
N GLY A 600 -24.82 28.14 16.40
CA GLY A 600 -24.70 29.08 15.28
C GLY A 600 -23.31 29.09 14.66
N ILE A 601 -22.98 30.16 13.93
CA ILE A 601 -21.69 30.31 13.24
C ILE A 601 -20.53 30.17 14.23
N SER A 602 -19.66 29.20 13.97
CA SER A 602 -18.56 28.83 14.85
C SER A 602 -17.22 28.68 14.13
N HIS A 603 -17.21 28.46 12.81
CA HIS A 603 -15.97 28.33 12.02
C HIS A 603 -16.08 29.00 10.66
N VAL A 604 -14.92 29.33 10.07
CA VAL A 604 -14.84 29.96 8.74
C VAL A 604 -13.56 29.51 8.02
N ALA A 605 -13.63 29.38 6.70
CA ALA A 605 -12.53 28.98 5.82
C ALA A 605 -12.53 29.76 4.51
N ILE A 606 -11.41 29.77 3.78
CA ILE A 606 -11.34 30.29 2.40
C ILE A 606 -11.42 29.12 1.43
N TYR A 607 -12.32 29.20 0.47
CA TYR A 607 -12.47 28.19 -0.57
C TYR A 607 -11.30 28.24 -1.56
N LEU A 608 -10.74 27.08 -1.89
CA LEU A 608 -9.63 26.93 -2.84
C LEU A 608 -10.07 26.40 -4.21
N GLY A 609 -11.32 25.91 -4.33
CA GLY A 609 -11.80 25.16 -5.49
C GLY A 609 -11.81 23.66 -5.20
N ASP A 610 -12.53 22.88 -6.02
CA ASP A 610 -12.49 21.41 -5.98
C ASP A 610 -12.86 20.80 -4.63
N ASN A 611 -13.73 21.44 -3.84
CA ASN A 611 -14.06 21.05 -2.46
C ASN A 611 -12.89 21.16 -1.46
N TYR A 612 -11.82 21.89 -1.77
CA TYR A 612 -10.73 22.18 -0.83
C TYR A 612 -10.87 23.57 -0.23
N MET A 613 -10.38 23.72 1.00
CA MET A 613 -10.38 24.98 1.73
C MET A 613 -9.10 25.14 2.55
N ILE A 614 -8.70 26.39 2.79
CA ILE A 614 -7.67 26.74 3.78
C ILE A 614 -8.33 27.34 5.02
N HIS A 615 -7.94 26.87 6.20
CA HIS A 615 -8.45 27.35 7.47
C HIS A 615 -7.46 27.13 8.62
N ALA A 616 -7.66 27.82 9.74
CA ALA A 616 -7.00 27.51 11.00
C ALA A 616 -7.96 26.72 11.89
N THR A 617 -7.64 25.46 12.20
CA THR A 617 -8.53 24.55 12.92
C THR A 617 -7.86 23.90 14.11
N GLY A 618 -8.61 23.74 15.20
CA GLY A 618 -8.15 23.05 16.40
C GLY A 618 -8.02 21.54 16.22
N GLU A 619 -8.71 20.95 15.24
CA GLU A 619 -8.65 19.50 14.96
C GLU A 619 -7.30 19.08 14.39
N GLU A 620 -6.74 19.90 13.50
CA GLU A 620 -5.41 19.73 12.91
C GLU A 620 -4.31 20.42 13.74
N GLY A 621 -4.73 21.29 14.67
CA GLY A 621 -3.87 22.06 15.56
C GLY A 621 -3.14 23.24 14.90
N MET A 622 -3.45 23.55 13.64
CA MET A 622 -2.72 24.53 12.84
C MET A 622 -3.56 25.06 11.67
N THR A 623 -3.01 26.06 10.98
CA THR A 623 -3.48 26.47 9.66
C THR A 623 -3.11 25.42 8.63
N THR A 624 -4.10 24.89 7.93
CA THR A 624 -3.91 23.82 6.94
C THR A 624 -4.91 23.91 5.78
N ILE A 625 -4.63 23.14 4.74
CA ILE A 625 -5.57 22.83 3.66
C ILE A 625 -6.33 21.56 4.03
N SER A 626 -7.65 21.60 3.87
CA SER A 626 -8.55 20.48 4.16
C SER A 626 -9.50 20.24 2.99
N TYR A 627 -9.79 18.98 2.74
CA TYR A 627 -10.94 18.59 1.90
C TYR A 627 -12.24 18.77 2.68
N MET A 628 -13.31 19.17 2.00
CA MET A 628 -14.68 19.22 2.51
C MET A 628 -15.22 17.80 2.71
N ASN A 629 -14.73 17.13 3.74
CA ASN A 629 -15.19 15.83 4.21
C ASN A 629 -16.60 15.91 4.82
N SER A 630 -17.16 14.75 5.17
CA SER A 630 -18.50 14.57 5.74
C SER A 630 -18.76 15.46 6.95
N TYR A 631 -17.80 15.58 7.87
CA TYR A 631 -17.90 16.46 9.04
C TYR A 631 -18.05 17.94 8.62
N TRP A 632 -17.17 18.45 7.76
CA TRP A 632 -17.26 19.84 7.32
C TRP A 632 -18.54 20.09 6.52
N ARG A 633 -19.00 19.09 5.75
CA ARG A 633 -20.24 19.18 4.97
C ARG A 633 -21.47 19.24 5.87
N GLU A 634 -21.52 18.42 6.92
CA GLU A 634 -22.58 18.44 7.93
C GLU A 634 -22.66 19.81 8.64
N HIS A 635 -21.51 20.43 8.92
CA HIS A 635 -21.44 21.72 9.58
C HIS A 635 -21.58 22.92 8.66
N PHE A 636 -21.63 22.73 7.34
CA PHE A 636 -21.68 23.82 6.37
C PHE A 636 -22.95 24.66 6.55
N THR A 637 -22.79 25.99 6.57
CA THR A 637 -23.91 26.93 6.73
C THR A 637 -24.15 27.75 5.46
N GLY A 638 -23.12 28.32 4.85
CA GLY A 638 -23.27 29.17 3.69
C GLY A 638 -21.98 29.85 3.26
N VAL A 639 -22.06 30.73 2.26
CA VAL A 639 -20.90 31.37 1.63
C VAL A 639 -21.08 32.87 1.53
N LYS A 640 -20.01 33.60 1.89
CA LYS A 640 -19.91 35.05 1.75
C LYS A 640 -18.82 35.45 0.78
N ARG A 641 -19.06 36.59 0.12
CA ARG A 641 -18.09 37.28 -0.72
C ARG A 641 -17.96 38.73 -0.27
N PHE A 642 -16.73 39.23 -0.26
CA PHE A 642 -16.41 40.53 0.34
C PHE A 642 -15.81 41.54 -0.65
N ASP A 643 -15.90 41.30 -1.96
CA ASP A 643 -15.31 42.18 -2.99
C ASP A 643 -15.76 43.63 -2.85
N ASP A 644 -17.02 43.86 -2.50
CA ASP A 644 -17.60 45.20 -2.37
C ASP A 644 -17.16 45.93 -1.08
N LEU A 645 -16.42 45.27 -0.19
CA LEU A 645 -15.94 45.85 1.07
C LEU A 645 -14.51 46.42 0.98
N SER A 646 -13.92 46.51 -0.21
CA SER A 646 -12.58 47.07 -0.37
C SER A 646 -12.54 48.54 0.05
N VAL A 647 -11.53 48.91 0.84
CA VAL A 647 -11.31 50.31 1.25
C VAL A 647 -10.70 51.11 0.08
N GLN A 648 -11.24 52.29 -0.19
CA GLN A 648 -10.76 53.22 -1.22
C GLN A 648 -9.51 53.98 -0.74
N LEU A 649 -8.35 53.30 -0.75
CA LEU A 649 -7.07 53.89 -0.32
C LEU A 649 -6.54 55.00 -1.23
N ASP A 650 -7.12 55.18 -2.41
CA ASP A 650 -6.91 56.32 -3.30
C ASP A 650 -7.56 57.61 -2.77
N HIS A 651 -8.53 57.50 -1.87
CA HIS A 651 -9.15 58.65 -1.24
C HIS A 651 -8.26 59.26 -0.15
N PRO A 652 -7.87 60.56 -0.21
CA PRO A 652 -6.84 61.13 0.67
C PRO A 652 -7.11 61.00 2.17
N ALA A 653 -8.33 61.31 2.64
CA ALA A 653 -8.66 61.13 4.05
C ALA A 653 -8.69 59.67 4.49
N VAL A 654 -9.05 58.75 3.59
CA VAL A 654 -9.08 57.31 3.90
C VAL A 654 -7.66 56.79 4.02
N TYR A 655 -6.79 57.18 3.09
CA TYR A 655 -5.36 56.88 3.14
C TYR A 655 -4.73 57.32 4.45
N GLU A 656 -4.93 58.59 4.84
CA GLU A 656 -4.38 59.15 6.09
C GLU A 656 -4.99 58.48 7.33
N ALA A 657 -6.31 58.20 7.33
CA ALA A 657 -6.96 57.44 8.39
C ALA A 657 -6.34 56.04 8.57
N TYR A 658 -5.90 55.45 7.47
CA TYR A 658 -5.26 54.14 7.44
C TYR A 658 -3.86 54.15 8.07
N GLN A 659 -3.06 55.18 7.79
CA GLN A 659 -1.69 55.31 8.31
C GLN A 659 -1.64 55.36 9.84
N VAL A 660 -2.72 55.83 10.47
CA VAL A 660 -2.81 56.03 11.91
C VAL A 660 -3.60 54.94 12.64
N LEU A 661 -3.97 53.85 11.95
CA LEU A 661 -4.61 52.71 12.60
C LEU A 661 -3.70 52.10 13.68
N GLY A 662 -4.28 51.80 14.84
CA GLY A 662 -3.55 51.27 16.00
C GLY A 662 -2.85 52.33 16.86
N SER A 663 -2.81 53.60 16.45
CA SER A 663 -2.32 54.67 17.33
C SER A 663 -3.12 54.71 18.64
N PRO A 664 -2.47 54.90 19.80
CA PRO A 664 -3.14 54.81 21.09
C PRO A 664 -4.16 55.93 21.29
N TYR A 665 -5.17 55.69 22.12
CA TYR A 665 -6.04 56.78 22.55
C TYR A 665 -5.36 57.62 23.63
N GLN A 666 -5.28 58.92 23.42
CA GLN A 666 -4.73 59.87 24.38
C GLN A 666 -5.65 61.09 24.46
N LEU A 667 -6.20 61.37 25.65
CA LEU A 667 -7.02 62.55 25.85
C LEU A 667 -6.20 63.82 25.58
N GLY A 668 -6.67 64.69 24.68
CA GLY A 668 -5.96 65.87 24.23
C GLY A 668 -4.94 65.60 23.11
N GLY A 669 -4.67 64.35 22.76
CA GLY A 669 -3.72 63.96 21.71
C GLY A 669 -4.21 64.26 20.29
N ALA A 670 -3.27 64.57 19.40
CA ALA A 670 -3.53 65.00 18.02
C ALA A 670 -2.42 64.59 17.04
N ASP A 671 -1.59 63.60 17.40
CA ASP A 671 -0.52 63.10 16.54
C ASP A 671 -0.30 61.58 16.74
N PRO A 672 0.27 60.87 15.74
CA PRO A 672 0.39 59.40 15.77
C PRO A 672 1.32 58.87 16.87
N GLU A 673 2.33 59.63 17.29
CA GLU A 673 3.33 59.19 18.28
C GLU A 673 2.78 59.27 19.71
N GLN A 674 2.09 60.36 20.04
CA GLN A 674 1.48 60.57 21.37
C GLN A 674 0.11 59.90 21.50
N GLY A 675 -0.54 59.64 20.37
CA GLY A 675 -1.90 59.13 20.30
C GLY A 675 -2.94 60.22 20.07
N PHE A 676 -4.17 59.79 19.84
CA PHE A 676 -5.28 60.65 19.45
C PHE A 676 -6.44 60.59 20.44
N ASP A 677 -7.15 61.70 20.61
CA ASP A 677 -8.57 61.63 20.95
C ASP A 677 -9.44 61.75 19.69
N THR A 678 -10.76 61.67 19.86
CA THR A 678 -11.71 61.62 18.74
C THR A 678 -11.63 62.86 17.84
N GLY A 679 -11.59 64.07 18.42
CA GLY A 679 -11.49 65.31 17.64
C GLY A 679 -10.10 65.57 17.08
N GLY A 680 -9.04 65.11 17.77
CA GLY A 680 -7.65 65.27 17.35
C GLY A 680 -7.33 64.37 16.16
N LEU A 681 -7.91 63.17 16.12
CA LEU A 681 -7.82 62.24 15.00
C LEU A 681 -8.37 62.86 13.71
N THR A 682 -9.62 63.33 13.73
CA THR A 682 -10.24 63.91 12.53
C THR A 682 -9.55 65.19 12.10
N GLN A 683 -9.12 66.02 13.06
CA GLN A 683 -8.31 67.21 12.80
C GLN A 683 -6.99 66.88 12.10
N TYR A 684 -6.24 65.90 12.61
CA TYR A 684 -4.98 65.47 12.02
C TYR A 684 -5.18 64.97 10.59
N ILE A 685 -6.14 64.06 10.38
CA ILE A 685 -6.39 63.46 9.06
C ILE A 685 -6.80 64.52 8.05
N TYR A 686 -7.74 65.42 8.38
CA TYR A 686 -8.11 66.51 7.48
C TYR A 686 -6.96 67.47 7.20
N LYS A 687 -6.08 67.71 8.18
CA LYS A 687 -4.90 68.53 7.98
C LYS A 687 -3.90 67.87 7.03
N GLN A 688 -3.63 66.58 7.18
CA GLN A 688 -2.69 65.86 6.30
C GLN A 688 -3.27 65.68 4.90
N ALA A 689 -4.53 65.24 4.80
CA ALA A 689 -5.19 64.92 3.55
C ALA A 689 -5.51 66.16 2.70
N TYR A 690 -5.96 67.24 3.35
CA TYR A 690 -6.58 68.38 2.65
C TYR A 690 -5.99 69.74 3.01
N GLN A 691 -4.97 69.79 3.88
CA GLN A 691 -4.48 71.03 4.49
C GLN A 691 -5.55 71.84 5.24
N TYR A 692 -6.69 71.21 5.52
CA TYR A 692 -7.87 71.85 6.12
C TYR A 692 -7.78 71.86 7.65
N ASP A 693 -7.76 73.06 8.25
CA ASP A 693 -7.66 73.24 9.70
C ASP A 693 -9.02 73.05 10.39
N LEU A 694 -9.39 71.79 10.63
CA LEU A 694 -10.59 71.49 11.44
C LEU A 694 -10.45 72.03 12.87
N PRO A 695 -11.55 72.51 13.50
CA PRO A 695 -11.58 72.82 14.92
C PRO A 695 -11.23 71.62 15.81
N ARG A 696 -10.73 71.88 17.02
CA ARG A 696 -10.22 70.84 17.92
C ARG A 696 -11.28 69.86 18.44
N TYR A 697 -12.50 70.36 18.68
CA TYR A 697 -13.57 69.60 19.34
C TYR A 697 -14.68 69.21 18.36
N GLY A 698 -15.20 67.99 18.48
CA GLY A 698 -16.26 67.48 17.60
C GLY A 698 -17.50 68.38 17.51
N SER A 699 -17.91 69.00 18.62
CA SER A 699 -19.03 69.97 18.61
C SER A 699 -18.79 71.19 17.72
N GLN A 700 -17.53 71.63 17.59
CA GLN A 700 -17.14 72.73 16.71
C GLN A 700 -16.98 72.25 15.27
N GLN A 701 -16.40 71.06 15.07
CA GLN A 701 -16.32 70.43 13.73
C GLN A 701 -17.73 70.27 13.12
N TRP A 702 -18.71 69.88 13.92
CA TRP A 702 -20.11 69.80 13.50
C TRP A 702 -20.69 71.15 13.03
N GLN A 703 -20.34 72.24 13.71
CA GLN A 703 -20.88 73.58 13.40
C GLN A 703 -20.35 74.15 12.09
N VAL A 704 -19.14 73.77 11.67
CA VAL A 704 -18.49 74.34 10.47
C VAL A 704 -18.69 73.48 9.21
N GLY A 705 -19.12 72.22 9.35
CA GLY A 705 -19.42 71.35 8.20
C GLY A 705 -20.84 71.53 7.64
N MET A 706 -21.04 71.14 6.39
CA MET A 706 -22.36 71.08 5.75
C MET A 706 -23.06 69.77 6.12
N GLU A 707 -24.31 69.85 6.59
CA GLU A 707 -25.06 68.66 6.99
C GLU A 707 -25.45 67.82 5.79
N ILE A 708 -25.25 66.51 5.89
CA ILE A 708 -25.68 65.53 4.90
C ILE A 708 -26.47 64.43 5.59
N HIS A 709 -27.33 63.75 4.82
CA HIS A 709 -27.99 62.55 5.31
C HIS A 709 -26.95 61.43 5.48
N PRO A 710 -26.92 60.66 6.59
CA PRO A 710 -25.92 59.62 6.80
C PRO A 710 -25.87 58.56 5.69
N ASP A 711 -27.00 58.20 5.11
CA ASP A 711 -27.06 57.26 3.97
C ASP A 711 -26.41 57.80 2.68
N ASN A 712 -26.13 59.12 2.63
CA ASN A 712 -25.44 59.78 1.52
C ASN A 712 -23.98 60.11 1.89
N ALA A 713 -23.46 59.63 3.02
CA ALA A 713 -22.07 59.87 3.38
C ALA A 713 -21.13 59.22 2.36
N GLU A 714 -20.13 59.97 1.92
CA GLU A 714 -19.07 59.52 1.02
C GLU A 714 -17.77 59.32 1.82
N PRO A 715 -16.84 58.46 1.36
CA PRO A 715 -15.56 58.29 2.03
C PRO A 715 -14.90 59.65 2.34
N GLY A 716 -14.35 59.80 3.54
CA GLY A 716 -13.79 61.05 4.05
C GLY A 716 -14.76 61.97 4.78
N ASP A 717 -16.08 61.84 4.60
CA ASP A 717 -17.06 62.58 5.40
C ASP A 717 -16.95 62.25 6.89
N LEU A 718 -17.43 63.15 7.75
CA LEU A 718 -17.45 62.92 9.19
C LEU A 718 -18.83 62.47 9.67
N LEU A 719 -18.87 61.31 10.30
CA LEU A 719 -20.01 60.84 11.09
C LEU A 719 -19.85 61.31 12.54
N PHE A 720 -20.94 61.79 13.13
CA PHE A 720 -20.96 62.31 14.49
C PHE A 720 -21.84 61.45 15.37
N PHE A 721 -21.36 61.15 16.58
CA PHE A 721 -22.04 60.28 17.53
C PHE A 721 -22.21 60.94 18.90
N GLU A 722 -23.33 60.64 19.55
CA GLU A 722 -23.63 61.08 20.90
C GLU A 722 -22.72 60.41 21.94
N GLY A 723 -22.11 61.22 22.79
CA GLY A 723 -21.26 60.83 23.91
C GLY A 723 -21.27 61.89 25.01
N THR A 724 -20.28 61.89 25.88
CA THR A 724 -20.07 63.01 26.84
C THR A 724 -19.83 64.34 26.12
N THR A 725 -19.22 64.26 24.95
CA THR A 725 -19.17 65.28 23.90
C THR A 725 -19.54 64.63 22.57
N LEU A 726 -19.82 65.44 21.55
CA LEU A 726 -20.03 64.91 20.20
C LEU A 726 -18.73 64.27 19.68
N ILE A 727 -18.82 63.00 19.26
CA ILE A 727 -17.69 62.18 18.82
C ILE A 727 -17.65 62.19 17.29
N PRO A 728 -16.64 62.82 16.66
CA PRO A 728 -16.44 62.72 15.22
C PRO A 728 -15.70 61.42 14.87
N ALA A 729 -16.02 60.85 13.72
CA ALA A 729 -15.38 59.68 13.12
C ALA A 729 -15.35 59.86 11.60
N ILE A 730 -14.31 59.35 10.94
CA ILE A 730 -14.18 59.45 9.48
C ILE A 730 -14.88 58.28 8.83
N TYR A 731 -15.81 58.54 7.92
CA TYR A 731 -16.45 57.51 7.11
C TYR A 731 -15.46 56.96 6.08
N LEU A 732 -15.37 55.64 5.97
CA LEU A 732 -14.49 54.97 4.99
C LEU A 732 -15.24 54.45 3.76
N GLY A 733 -16.58 54.58 3.74
CA GLY A 733 -17.43 53.80 2.84
C GLY A 733 -17.89 52.48 3.48
N ASN A 734 -18.82 51.78 2.83
CA ASN A 734 -19.25 50.42 3.19
C ASN A 734 -19.73 50.25 4.64
N ASN A 735 -20.38 51.28 5.21
CA ASN A 735 -20.78 51.32 6.62
C ASN A 735 -19.61 51.22 7.61
N GLN A 736 -18.39 51.49 7.17
CA GLN A 736 -17.20 51.48 8.00
C GLN A 736 -16.75 52.89 8.32
N MET A 737 -16.19 53.07 9.51
CA MET A 737 -15.64 54.33 9.95
C MET A 737 -14.37 54.15 10.78
N VAL A 738 -13.51 55.16 10.80
CA VAL A 738 -12.33 55.23 11.67
C VAL A 738 -12.60 56.17 12.83
N VAL A 739 -12.33 55.69 14.04
CA VAL A 739 -12.54 56.45 15.27
C VAL A 739 -11.50 56.07 16.34
N ALA A 740 -11.11 57.05 17.16
CA ALA A 740 -10.27 56.81 18.33
C ALA A 740 -11.13 56.37 19.53
N THR A 741 -10.84 55.20 20.10
CA THR A 741 -11.56 54.64 21.25
C THR A 741 -10.62 54.42 22.44
N GLN A 742 -11.12 54.65 23.65
CA GLN A 742 -10.32 54.47 24.87
C GLN A 742 -9.76 53.04 25.04
N ALA A 743 -10.47 52.04 24.53
CA ALA A 743 -10.09 50.64 24.69
C ALA A 743 -9.07 50.17 23.65
N ASN A 744 -9.22 50.60 22.39
CA ASN A 744 -8.49 50.01 21.26
C ASN A 744 -7.69 51.04 20.45
N GLY A 745 -7.60 52.30 20.91
CA GLY A 745 -6.98 53.37 20.13
C GLY A 745 -7.77 53.66 18.85
N VAL A 746 -7.07 54.11 17.82
CA VAL A 746 -7.63 54.33 16.48
C VAL A 746 -7.95 52.99 15.84
N MET A 747 -9.23 52.75 15.54
CA MET A 747 -9.71 51.50 14.97
C MET A 747 -10.79 51.72 13.92
N ILE A 748 -10.96 50.74 13.04
CA ILE A 748 -12.12 50.66 12.15
C ILE A 748 -13.30 50.04 12.91
N VAL A 749 -14.46 50.67 12.76
CA VAL A 749 -15.75 50.20 13.26
C VAL A 749 -16.66 49.96 12.08
N ASP A 750 -17.24 48.78 12.01
CA ASP A 750 -18.33 48.46 11.08
C ASP A 750 -19.67 48.73 11.78
N LEU A 751 -20.45 49.65 11.21
CA LEU A 751 -21.74 50.10 11.75
C LEU A 751 -22.84 49.07 11.60
N THR A 752 -22.69 48.09 10.70
CA THR A 752 -23.67 47.01 10.50
C THR A 752 -23.70 46.07 11.70
N VAL A 753 -22.51 45.79 12.26
CA VAL A 753 -22.35 44.81 13.36
C VAL A 753 -22.25 45.46 14.74
N SER A 754 -21.96 46.77 14.81
CA SER A 754 -21.83 47.46 16.08
C SER A 754 -23.18 47.70 16.73
N SER A 755 -23.37 47.23 17.97
CA SER A 755 -24.53 47.61 18.78
C SER A 755 -24.35 48.94 19.54
N TYR A 756 -23.13 49.50 19.53
CA TYR A 756 -22.80 50.71 20.29
C TYR A 756 -22.99 51.99 19.48
N TRP A 757 -22.47 52.03 18.26
CA TRP A 757 -22.38 53.25 17.45
C TRP A 757 -23.69 53.66 16.76
N PRO A 758 -24.42 52.77 16.05
CA PRO A 758 -25.62 53.17 15.31
C PRO A 758 -26.70 53.84 16.17
N PRO A 759 -27.03 53.35 17.40
CA PRO A 759 -28.01 54.04 18.25
C PRO A 759 -27.58 55.43 18.73
N ARG A 760 -26.31 55.78 18.56
CA ARG A 760 -25.72 57.06 18.95
C ARG A 760 -25.46 57.97 17.76
N LEU A 761 -25.76 57.54 16.53
CA LEU A 761 -25.52 58.37 15.35
C LEU A 761 -26.34 59.67 15.45
N TYR A 762 -25.64 60.79 15.60
CA TYR A 762 -26.21 62.12 15.70
C TYR A 762 -26.49 62.71 14.31
N GLY A 763 -25.58 62.47 13.36
CA GLY A 763 -25.71 62.90 11.97
C GLY A 763 -24.38 62.84 11.23
N ALA A 764 -24.36 63.33 10.00
CA ALA A 764 -23.19 63.33 9.13
C ALA A 764 -22.91 64.74 8.59
N ARG A 765 -21.63 65.06 8.39
CA ARG A 765 -21.20 66.34 7.79
C ARG A 765 -20.17 66.07 6.71
N THR A 766 -20.30 66.82 5.62
CA THR A 766 -19.24 67.00 4.62
C THR A 766 -18.62 68.39 4.79
N TYR A 767 -17.43 68.59 4.27
CA TYR A 767 -16.69 69.86 4.39
C TYR A 767 -16.33 70.36 3.00
N GLU A 768 -16.50 71.67 2.79
CA GLU A 768 -16.01 72.33 1.59
C GLU A 768 -14.48 72.38 1.67
N ILE A 769 -13.87 71.33 1.13
CA ILE A 769 -12.44 71.25 0.94
C ILE A 769 -12.16 72.01 -0.35
N GLU A 770 -11.32 73.05 -0.29
CA GLU A 770 -10.74 73.59 -1.52
C GLU A 770 -9.97 72.42 -2.13
N ASP A 771 -10.47 71.87 -3.24
CA ASP A 771 -9.73 70.91 -4.04
C ASP A 771 -8.36 71.55 -4.28
N VAL A 772 -7.32 70.96 -3.69
CA VAL A 772 -5.95 71.29 -4.07
C VAL A 772 -5.80 70.71 -5.47
N THR A 773 -6.19 71.54 -6.43
CA THR A 773 -6.54 71.16 -7.79
C THR A 773 -5.29 71.03 -8.65
N LEU A 774 -5.43 70.34 -9.78
CA LEU A 774 -4.50 70.43 -10.91
C LEU A 774 -4.18 71.90 -11.28
N GLU A 775 -5.10 72.83 -11.03
CA GLU A 775 -4.88 74.28 -11.14
C GLU A 775 -3.74 74.77 -10.23
N ALA A 776 -3.61 74.29 -8.98
CA ALA A 776 -2.51 74.66 -8.11
C ALA A 776 -1.16 74.17 -8.67
N VAL A 777 -1.13 72.98 -9.26
CA VAL A 777 0.04 72.44 -9.97
C VAL A 777 0.40 73.34 -11.15
N ALA A 778 -0.58 73.77 -11.95
CA ALA A 778 -0.36 74.66 -13.08
C ALA A 778 0.16 76.04 -12.65
N VAL A 779 -0.45 76.65 -11.63
CA VAL A 779 -0.04 77.96 -11.09
C VAL A 779 1.37 77.90 -10.50
N LEU A 780 1.71 76.84 -9.76
CA LEU A 780 3.07 76.65 -9.26
C LEU A 780 4.04 76.52 -10.44
N THR A 781 3.72 75.70 -11.44
CA THR A 781 4.54 75.50 -12.64
C THR A 781 4.78 76.82 -13.39
N GLU A 782 3.78 77.68 -13.51
CA GLU A 782 3.91 79.02 -14.12
C GLU A 782 4.93 79.89 -13.40
N ASN A 783 4.97 79.82 -12.06
CA ASN A 783 5.93 80.58 -11.27
C ASN A 783 7.38 80.09 -11.45
N TYR A 784 7.57 78.85 -11.91
CA TYR A 784 8.89 78.31 -12.23
C TYR A 784 9.34 78.63 -13.66
N VAL A 785 8.49 79.16 -14.55
CA VAL A 785 8.88 79.47 -15.93
C VAL A 785 10.01 80.51 -15.95
N GLY A 786 11.14 80.15 -16.55
CA GLY A 786 12.37 80.95 -16.61
C GLY A 786 13.37 80.66 -15.48
N GLU A 787 13.00 79.86 -14.48
CA GLU A 787 13.89 79.45 -13.39
C GLU A 787 14.74 78.23 -13.78
N VAL A 788 15.89 78.10 -13.11
CA VAL A 788 16.79 76.94 -13.26
C VAL A 788 16.33 75.83 -12.32
N PHE A 789 16.11 74.64 -12.88
CA PHE A 789 15.79 73.44 -12.10
C PHE A 789 16.80 72.33 -12.38
N HIS A 790 17.41 71.81 -11.31
CA HIS A 790 18.40 70.74 -11.40
C HIS A 790 17.73 69.37 -11.33
N GLY A 791 17.61 68.70 -12.48
CA GLY A 791 17.02 67.37 -12.57
C GLY A 791 16.54 67.04 -13.98
N SER A 792 15.70 66.01 -14.07
CA SER A 792 14.94 65.61 -15.24
C SER A 792 13.55 66.28 -15.27
N SER A 793 12.90 66.29 -16.42
CA SER A 793 11.51 66.74 -16.55
C SER A 793 10.54 65.89 -15.71
N VAL A 794 10.88 64.61 -15.46
CA VAL A 794 10.12 63.74 -14.56
C VAL A 794 10.21 64.23 -13.12
N GLU A 795 11.43 64.47 -12.62
CA GLU A 795 11.64 64.97 -11.25
C GLU A 795 11.02 66.37 -11.07
N PHE A 796 11.03 67.20 -12.11
CA PHE A 796 10.33 68.48 -12.09
C PHE A 796 8.83 68.31 -11.88
N VAL A 797 8.15 67.49 -12.70
CA VAL A 797 6.70 67.26 -12.56
C VAL A 797 6.36 66.60 -11.22
N GLN A 798 7.16 65.62 -10.78
CA GLN A 798 7.00 64.99 -9.46
C GLN A 798 7.08 66.03 -8.34
N ASN A 799 8.02 66.98 -8.43
CA ASN A 799 8.16 68.05 -7.45
C ASN A 799 6.97 69.01 -7.49
N MET A 800 6.49 69.41 -8.67
CA MET A 800 5.32 70.28 -8.78
C MET A 800 4.06 69.65 -8.19
N TYR A 801 3.84 68.35 -8.41
CA TYR A 801 2.72 67.61 -7.81
C TYR A 801 2.88 67.41 -6.30
N LEU A 802 4.10 67.16 -5.82
CA LEU A 802 4.38 67.03 -4.40
C LEU A 802 4.22 68.37 -3.67
N GLU A 803 4.76 69.45 -4.22
CA GLU A 803 4.74 70.77 -3.59
C GLU A 803 3.36 71.44 -3.68
N ALA A 804 2.69 71.36 -4.83
CA ALA A 804 1.39 72.00 -5.01
C ALA A 804 0.22 71.16 -4.47
N ALA A 805 0.27 69.83 -4.59
CA ALA A 805 -0.86 68.95 -4.30
C ALA A 805 -0.59 67.88 -3.24
N ASN A 806 0.58 67.93 -2.57
CA ASN A 806 1.05 66.89 -1.64
C ASN A 806 0.96 65.46 -2.22
N LYS A 807 1.03 65.35 -3.55
CA LYS A 807 0.82 64.10 -4.28
C LYS A 807 2.15 63.55 -4.75
N GLN A 808 2.56 62.45 -4.13
CA GLN A 808 3.80 61.78 -4.50
C GLN A 808 3.61 60.96 -5.78
N LEU A 809 3.99 61.54 -6.92
CA LEU A 809 4.14 60.79 -8.16
C LEU A 809 5.46 60.00 -8.12
N SER A 810 5.39 58.68 -8.24
CA SER A 810 6.56 57.80 -8.12
C SER A 810 6.86 57.05 -9.43
N GLY A 811 8.13 56.66 -9.59
CA GLY A 811 8.60 55.91 -10.76
C GLY A 811 9.25 56.78 -11.83
N ASN A 812 9.53 56.17 -12.98
CA ASN A 812 10.13 56.84 -14.14
C ASN A 812 9.05 57.23 -15.15
N ILE A 813 9.45 57.88 -16.25
CA ILE A 813 8.53 58.35 -17.29
C ILE A 813 7.57 57.26 -17.83
N HIS A 814 7.96 55.99 -17.85
CA HIS A 814 7.10 54.89 -18.31
C HIS A 814 6.09 54.47 -17.23
N THR A 815 6.51 54.46 -15.96
CA THR A 815 5.62 54.19 -14.82
C THR A 815 4.56 55.26 -14.71
N LEU A 816 4.95 56.54 -14.83
CA LEU A 816 3.99 57.64 -14.88
C LEU A 816 3.06 57.43 -16.07
N ARG A 817 3.56 57.30 -17.29
CA ARG A 817 2.73 57.12 -18.50
C ARG A 817 1.71 55.97 -18.45
N SER A 818 2.00 54.92 -17.69
CA SER A 818 1.08 53.78 -17.48
C SER A 818 0.14 53.94 -16.29
N GLY A 819 0.40 54.91 -15.40
CA GLY A 819 -0.50 55.37 -14.35
C GLY A 819 -1.31 56.61 -14.76
N GLY A 820 -2.26 56.99 -13.91
CA GLY A 820 -3.19 58.10 -14.15
C GLY A 820 -4.21 57.80 -15.25
N ASP A 821 -5.30 58.55 -15.24
CA ASP A 821 -6.38 58.41 -16.22
C ASP A 821 -5.94 58.95 -17.58
N SER A 822 -6.22 58.20 -18.66
CA SER A 822 -5.90 58.63 -20.02
C SER A 822 -6.86 59.72 -20.46
N ILE A 823 -6.32 60.87 -20.86
CA ILE A 823 -7.09 62.06 -21.22
C ILE A 823 -6.99 62.31 -22.73
N HIS A 824 -8.13 62.52 -23.38
CA HIS A 824 -8.14 62.97 -24.76
C HIS A 824 -7.67 64.43 -24.84
N ILE A 825 -6.93 64.81 -25.89
CA ILE A 825 -6.33 66.15 -25.99
C ILE A 825 -7.36 67.31 -25.89
N GLU A 826 -8.60 67.06 -26.30
CA GLU A 826 -9.71 68.02 -26.24
C GLU A 826 -10.29 68.20 -24.83
N GLU A 827 -9.91 67.34 -23.89
CA GLU A 827 -10.38 67.31 -22.49
C GLU A 827 -9.30 67.75 -21.49
N LEU A 828 -8.19 68.30 -21.99
CA LEU A 828 -7.08 68.78 -21.17
C LEU A 828 -7.50 69.88 -20.20
N GLU A 829 -7.19 69.68 -18.93
CA GLU A 829 -7.35 70.65 -17.84
C GLU A 829 -5.98 71.08 -17.31
N ARG A 830 -5.91 72.32 -16.84
CA ARG A 830 -4.67 72.90 -16.29
C ARG A 830 -4.16 71.99 -15.17
N GLY A 831 -2.89 71.60 -15.27
CA GLY A 831 -2.22 70.67 -14.36
C GLY A 831 -2.06 69.24 -14.89
N ASP A 832 -2.79 68.86 -15.94
CA ASP A 832 -2.63 67.54 -16.58
C ASP A 832 -1.19 67.34 -17.09
N VAL A 833 -0.70 66.11 -16.99
CA VAL A 833 0.68 65.77 -17.39
C VAL A 833 0.69 65.30 -18.84
N MET A 834 1.55 65.92 -19.63
CA MET A 834 1.68 65.68 -21.06
C MET A 834 2.98 64.92 -21.36
N PHE A 835 2.89 63.88 -22.19
CA PHE A 835 4.03 63.03 -22.56
C PHE A 835 4.46 63.30 -23.99
N PHE A 836 5.74 63.59 -24.20
CA PHE A 836 6.28 63.95 -25.52
C PHE A 836 7.42 63.04 -25.95
N SER A 837 7.57 62.82 -27.25
CA SER A 837 8.74 62.20 -27.86
C SER A 837 9.62 63.23 -28.59
N GLU A 838 10.93 63.05 -28.59
CA GLU A 838 11.82 63.88 -29.43
C GLU A 838 11.74 63.50 -30.92
N GLU A 839 11.42 62.24 -31.22
CA GLU A 839 11.31 61.69 -32.57
C GLU A 839 9.84 61.60 -33.02
N THR A 840 9.52 62.11 -34.21
CA THR A 840 8.14 62.22 -34.74
C THR A 840 7.44 60.90 -35.06
N GLU A 841 8.14 59.77 -34.97
CA GLU A 841 7.58 58.43 -35.23
C GLU A 841 7.81 57.46 -34.05
N SER A 842 8.37 57.94 -32.93
CA SER A 842 8.62 57.12 -31.76
C SER A 842 7.45 57.18 -30.79
N ASN A 843 6.91 56.03 -30.43
CA ASN A 843 5.93 55.93 -29.34
C ASN A 843 6.62 55.83 -27.97
N THR A 844 7.84 56.35 -27.81
CA THR A 844 8.59 56.31 -26.55
C THR A 844 8.69 57.73 -26.00
N PRO A 845 8.23 57.99 -24.76
CA PRO A 845 8.27 59.32 -24.19
C PRO A 845 9.72 59.65 -23.80
N SER A 846 10.16 60.86 -24.15
CA SER A 846 11.51 61.36 -23.89
C SER A 846 11.52 62.40 -22.76
N PHE A 847 10.42 63.14 -22.60
CA PHE A 847 10.22 64.14 -21.54
C PHE A 847 8.73 64.36 -21.27
N ILE A 848 8.42 64.99 -20.13
CA ILE A 848 7.04 65.31 -19.74
C ILE A 848 6.89 66.78 -19.36
N GLY A 849 5.68 67.31 -19.48
CA GLY A 849 5.34 68.68 -19.11
C GLY A 849 3.98 68.76 -18.43
N ILE A 850 3.70 69.91 -17.84
CA ILE A 850 2.42 70.21 -17.19
C ILE A 850 1.65 71.18 -18.08
N TYR A 851 0.41 70.83 -18.41
CA TYR A 851 -0.48 71.67 -19.20
C TYR A 851 -0.88 72.92 -18.39
N LEU A 852 -0.72 74.09 -19.00
CA LEU A 852 -0.98 75.38 -18.37
C LEU A 852 -2.28 76.03 -18.85
N GLY A 853 -3.01 75.40 -19.77
CA GLY A 853 -4.23 75.96 -20.35
C GLY A 853 -3.99 76.67 -21.68
N ASP A 854 -5.08 76.90 -22.42
CA ASP A 854 -5.10 77.60 -23.71
C ASP A 854 -4.14 77.04 -24.79
N GLY A 855 -3.83 75.74 -24.73
CA GLY A 855 -2.88 75.08 -25.63
C GLY A 855 -1.41 75.27 -25.24
N SER A 856 -1.14 75.79 -24.04
CA SER A 856 0.21 76.01 -23.52
C SER A 856 0.60 74.97 -22.48
N PHE A 857 1.89 74.65 -22.38
CA PHE A 857 2.44 73.77 -21.34
C PHE A 857 3.84 74.23 -20.94
N ALA A 858 4.29 73.79 -19.77
CA ALA A 858 5.67 74.02 -19.32
C ALA A 858 6.39 72.70 -19.03
N THR A 859 7.68 72.67 -19.35
CA THR A 859 8.55 71.51 -19.13
C THR A 859 9.99 71.96 -18.88
N LEU A 860 10.81 71.07 -18.36
CA LEU A 860 12.23 71.30 -18.17
C LEU A 860 13.01 70.97 -19.45
N ARG A 861 13.71 71.96 -20.01
CA ARG A 861 14.62 71.82 -21.15
C ARG A 861 15.94 72.53 -20.86
N ASP A 862 17.06 71.87 -21.12
CA ASP A 862 18.40 72.42 -20.87
C ASP A 862 18.59 73.04 -19.46
N GLN A 863 17.98 72.41 -18.44
CA GLN A 863 17.96 72.84 -17.03
C GLN A 863 17.17 74.13 -16.74
N VAL A 864 16.41 74.65 -17.70
CA VAL A 864 15.52 75.80 -17.53
C VAL A 864 14.08 75.36 -17.76
N VAL A 865 13.16 75.82 -16.92
CA VAL A 865 11.73 75.56 -17.12
C VAL A 865 11.23 76.53 -18.19
N GLU A 866 10.81 75.99 -19.33
CA GLU A 866 10.34 76.77 -20.47
C GLU A 866 8.85 76.51 -20.73
N LYS A 867 8.15 77.57 -21.16
CA LYS A 867 6.75 77.52 -21.59
C LYS A 867 6.69 77.44 -23.11
N TYR A 868 5.83 76.56 -23.62
CA TYR A 868 5.60 76.37 -25.05
C TYR A 868 4.12 76.42 -25.41
N GLU A 869 3.82 76.88 -26.62
CA GLU A 869 2.48 76.97 -27.20
C GLU A 869 2.29 75.89 -28.27
N MET A 870 1.40 74.92 -28.02
CA MET A 870 1.15 73.81 -28.95
C MET A 870 0.29 74.22 -30.14
N ASN A 871 -0.61 75.20 -29.94
CA ASN A 871 -1.52 75.67 -30.99
C ASN A 871 -0.79 76.42 -32.11
N ASP A 872 0.36 77.03 -31.80
CA ASP A 872 1.10 77.88 -32.73
C ASP A 872 2.27 77.16 -33.41
N ASP A 873 2.69 76.00 -32.89
CA ASP A 873 3.82 75.24 -33.42
C ASP A 873 3.49 73.74 -33.56
N ILE A 874 3.34 73.32 -34.82
CA ILE A 874 3.07 71.93 -35.21
C ILE A 874 4.16 70.95 -34.73
N TYR A 875 5.34 71.47 -34.37
CA TYR A 875 6.40 70.70 -33.73
C TYR A 875 5.90 69.95 -32.48
N TRP A 876 5.10 70.61 -31.63
CA TRP A 876 4.60 70.03 -30.38
C TRP A 876 3.44 69.08 -30.59
N ILE A 877 2.51 69.44 -31.50
CA ILE A 877 1.37 68.57 -31.86
C ILE A 877 1.86 67.23 -32.39
N ASN A 878 2.87 67.22 -33.26
CA ASN A 878 3.42 65.99 -33.84
C ASN A 878 4.24 65.14 -32.86
N ARG A 879 4.53 65.65 -31.66
CA ARG A 879 5.39 65.01 -30.66
C ARG A 879 4.66 64.66 -29.38
N LEU A 880 3.46 65.19 -29.17
CA LEU A 880 2.58 64.79 -28.08
C LEU A 880 2.11 63.36 -28.30
N LEU A 881 2.42 62.49 -27.35
CA LEU A 881 2.03 61.08 -27.38
C LEU A 881 0.65 60.89 -26.75
N GLU A 882 0.47 61.46 -25.55
CA GLU A 882 -0.77 61.39 -24.78
C GLU A 882 -0.70 62.33 -23.57
N ALA A 883 -1.81 62.46 -22.86
CA ALA A 883 -1.88 63.13 -21.57
C ALA A 883 -2.50 62.22 -20.50
N ARG A 884 -2.10 62.46 -19.25
CA ARG A 884 -2.59 61.75 -18.07
C ARG A 884 -3.02 62.72 -17.00
N ARG A 885 -4.15 62.42 -16.37
CA ARG A 885 -4.61 63.08 -15.15
C ARG A 885 -4.22 62.23 -13.96
N TYR A 886 -3.51 62.81 -12.99
CA TYR A 886 -3.06 62.09 -11.81
C TYR A 886 -3.92 62.38 -10.62
#